data_AF-A0ABD5Z091-F1
#
_entry.id   AF-A0ABD5Z091-F1
#
_cell.length_a   1.000
_cell.length_b   1.000
_cell.length_c   1.000
_cell.angle_alpha   90.00
_cell.angle_beta   90.00
_cell.angle_gamma   90.00
#
_symmetry.space_group_name_H-M   'P 1'
#
loop_
_entity.id
_entity.type
_entity.pdbx_description
1 polymer ?
#
loop_
_entity_poly.entity_id
_entity_poly.type
_entity_poly.pdbx_seq_one_letter_code
_entity_poly.pdbx_strand_id
1 'polypeptide(L)'
;MSELNTQGAFGHSGLRETLTENVGMSSSEADVYLALVQYGKQSMTEIADHSGVPKQRVYDVVDGLRSDGFVEIVDEYPKKAYAVDPAETIEPLIDRLHRAEDELESLYERVEEIEGGISLFKSRASIEKHVREVLDEAEESVYLTIPFSELDTFATDIRAVRERGARVLLVISNLPEAQIGEDAVTIDEQYLDVADRIRGIKSNEEFLLTADRRSAIFWTDVDETRMTSDQQGYRITNPELAFTLDRFLDESIWPLTKPVANRDTDPTYPERYLRMRNCLIDLREATETHPLRSFRVEFEGHDVESREEVTKRGTLVGYHYSPFDRRAYMQLDVNGEGVVTVGGWKATLEDYEARRITIELHEDRRVGNQMDDETARHLESCRTALPETLDGVTIEPVFGFDGFVDRVREMVDTRQGSDSYDQLDELQTFGDRLSRSAASDTSFTNEWIQTDLRCGGHTSHLSRAFGRFDYAPTLVGAFGKPIEDVFLEEFGEYDVFSYGAPTITDAVEFNDGKLMLQETGDLPSLDWATLRGEIGLEMLADAVDGSTVLGIGYWASAPSMPTVWDGIREELWPLLDDPPDRIFVDPADVRQLSTDLLAEGAPALERLDDCAPVTVSANRGETGVFADLGSSTGDERPLVDTVEDARDALGVTRFVGHSPTESAVCGPDGTFRSVVPRVDDPELTTSAGDHFNAGLVLAQHLDLGDGASLVLGNALAGHFVRHGEPPTYDQLRTFVSEYETKLD
;
A
#
# COMPACT_ATOMS: atom_id res chain seq x y z
N MET A 1 9.60 69.97 -60.47
CA MET A 1 8.16 69.64 -60.41
C MET A 1 7.86 68.63 -61.50
N SER A 2 7.21 67.53 -61.12
CA SER A 2 6.84 66.36 -61.93
C SER A 2 7.87 65.22 -61.96
N GLU A 3 8.32 64.80 -60.77
CA GLU A 3 8.40 63.39 -60.42
C GLU A 3 7.19 63.10 -59.53
N LEU A 4 6.50 61.98 -59.77
CA LEU A 4 5.27 61.43 -59.15
C LEU A 4 4.12 61.29 -60.17
N ASN A 5 4.17 60.27 -61.04
CA ASN A 5 2.95 59.50 -61.40
C ASN A 5 3.22 58.21 -62.21
N THR A 6 4.08 57.31 -61.72
CA THR A 6 4.33 56.02 -62.38
C THR A 6 4.44 54.83 -61.42
N GLN A 7 3.80 54.91 -60.24
CA GLN A 7 3.75 53.82 -59.25
C GLN A 7 2.35 53.23 -58.97
N GLY A 8 1.31 53.61 -59.73
CA GLY A 8 -0.07 53.13 -59.48
C GLY A 8 -0.51 51.86 -60.24
N ALA A 9 0.26 51.37 -61.22
CA ALA A 9 -0.22 50.35 -62.15
C ALA A 9 0.10 48.89 -61.78
N PHE A 10 0.98 48.65 -60.79
CA PHE A 10 1.42 47.28 -60.42
C PHE A 10 0.78 46.74 -59.12
N GLY A 11 -0.05 47.52 -58.42
CA GLY A 11 -0.71 47.08 -57.17
C GLY A 11 -2.13 46.52 -57.34
N HIS A 12 -2.79 46.80 -58.47
CA HIS A 12 -4.21 46.44 -58.67
C HIS A 12 -4.44 45.17 -59.49
N SER A 13 -3.43 44.58 -60.14
CA SER A 13 -3.65 43.38 -60.97
C SER A 13 -4.05 42.18 -60.10
N GLY A 14 -3.34 41.96 -58.98
CA GLY A 14 -3.68 40.89 -58.04
C GLY A 14 -5.01 41.13 -57.34
N LEU A 15 -5.31 42.38 -56.92
CA LEU A 15 -6.59 42.69 -56.27
C LEU A 15 -7.78 42.53 -57.22
N ARG A 16 -7.60 42.93 -58.48
CA ARG A 16 -8.61 42.75 -59.53
C ARG A 16 -8.87 41.28 -59.80
N GLU A 17 -7.81 40.46 -59.89
CA GLU A 17 -7.89 39.01 -60.06
C GLU A 17 -8.65 38.37 -58.89
N THR A 18 -8.33 38.71 -57.65
CA THR A 18 -9.05 38.23 -56.45
C THR A 18 -10.52 38.63 -56.46
N LEU A 19 -10.87 39.87 -56.81
CA LEU A 19 -12.27 40.31 -56.90
C LEU A 19 -13.05 39.55 -57.97
N THR A 20 -12.40 39.20 -59.09
CA THR A 20 -13.06 38.45 -60.16
C THR A 20 -13.16 36.95 -59.88
N GLU A 21 -12.10 36.34 -59.35
CA GLU A 21 -12.02 34.88 -59.20
C GLU A 21 -12.61 34.39 -57.88
N ASN A 22 -12.48 35.17 -56.79
CA ASN A 22 -12.85 34.73 -55.45
C ASN A 22 -14.15 35.39 -54.95
N VAL A 23 -14.42 36.62 -55.35
CA VAL A 23 -15.66 37.35 -54.96
C VAL A 23 -16.74 37.23 -56.03
N GLY A 24 -16.38 36.83 -57.27
CA GLY A 24 -17.31 36.58 -58.36
C GLY A 24 -17.74 37.81 -59.15
N MET A 25 -17.03 38.94 -59.02
CA MET A 25 -17.29 40.14 -59.81
C MET A 25 -16.92 39.93 -61.27
N SER A 26 -17.66 40.53 -62.20
CA SER A 26 -17.21 40.66 -63.58
C SER A 26 -16.01 41.61 -63.68
N SER A 27 -15.24 41.50 -64.77
CA SER A 27 -14.09 42.38 -64.99
C SER A 27 -14.45 43.87 -65.01
N SER A 28 -15.68 44.23 -65.40
CA SER A 28 -16.18 45.61 -65.38
C SER A 28 -16.63 46.06 -64.00
N GLU A 29 -17.20 45.15 -63.19
CA GLU A 29 -17.59 45.41 -61.80
C GLU A 29 -16.36 45.61 -60.91
N ALA A 30 -15.33 44.78 -61.06
CA ALA A 30 -14.08 44.95 -60.33
C ALA A 30 -13.43 46.32 -60.63
N ASP A 31 -13.42 46.75 -61.89
CA ASP A 31 -12.88 48.06 -62.29
C ASP A 31 -13.66 49.24 -61.71
N VAL A 32 -14.99 49.15 -61.72
CA VAL A 32 -15.87 50.18 -61.15
C VAL A 32 -15.76 50.22 -59.62
N TYR A 33 -15.75 49.05 -58.96
CA TYR A 33 -15.60 48.96 -57.52
C TYR A 33 -14.24 49.50 -57.04
N LEU A 34 -13.14 49.11 -57.70
CA LEU A 34 -11.80 49.64 -57.40
C LEU A 34 -11.72 51.15 -57.60
N ALA A 35 -12.33 51.69 -58.66
CA ALA A 35 -12.42 53.13 -58.86
C ALA A 35 -13.20 53.83 -57.73
N LEU A 36 -14.27 53.22 -57.22
CA LEU A 36 -15.06 53.76 -56.10
C LEU A 36 -14.33 53.66 -54.75
N VAL A 37 -13.58 52.59 -54.51
CA VAL A 37 -12.73 52.43 -53.31
C VAL A 37 -11.57 53.43 -53.33
N GLN A 38 -10.92 53.61 -54.48
CA GLN A 38 -9.73 54.46 -54.60
C GLN A 38 -10.06 55.96 -54.59
N TYR A 39 -11.14 56.37 -55.26
CA TYR A 39 -11.48 57.78 -55.47
C TYR A 39 -12.73 58.22 -54.70
N GLY A 40 -13.34 57.32 -53.92
CA GLY A 40 -14.49 57.60 -53.06
C GLY A 40 -15.78 57.89 -53.83
N LYS A 41 -16.63 58.73 -53.24
CA LYS A 41 -17.97 59.08 -53.78
C LYS A 41 -17.86 59.84 -55.11
N GLN A 42 -18.36 59.25 -56.19
CA GLN A 42 -18.19 59.75 -57.56
C GLN A 42 -19.49 59.69 -58.37
N SER A 43 -19.64 60.59 -59.34
CA SER A 43 -20.70 60.53 -60.34
C SER A 43 -20.42 59.47 -61.41
N MET A 44 -21.46 59.02 -62.11
CA MET A 44 -21.31 58.03 -63.19
C MET A 44 -20.36 58.46 -64.33
N THR A 45 -20.14 59.78 -64.49
CA THR A 45 -19.16 60.29 -65.45
C THR A 45 -17.74 60.10 -64.93
N GLU A 46 -17.50 60.45 -63.66
CA GLU A 46 -16.20 60.30 -63.00
C GLU A 46 -15.83 58.81 -62.87
N ILE A 47 -16.80 57.94 -62.56
CA ILE A 47 -16.60 56.49 -62.53
C ILE A 47 -16.19 55.95 -63.90
N ALA A 48 -16.82 56.41 -65.00
CA ALA A 48 -16.46 55.98 -66.36
C ALA A 48 -15.01 56.37 -66.72
N ASP A 49 -14.59 57.56 -66.31
CA ASP A 49 -13.26 58.10 -66.59
C ASP A 49 -12.18 57.38 -65.76
N HIS A 50 -12.46 57.05 -64.50
CA HIS A 50 -11.50 56.42 -63.60
C HIS A 50 -11.45 54.88 -63.72
N SER A 51 -12.56 54.22 -64.06
CA SER A 51 -12.62 52.76 -64.25
C SER A 51 -12.26 52.29 -65.66
N GLY A 52 -12.30 53.20 -66.65
CA GLY A 52 -12.11 52.84 -68.07
C GLY A 52 -13.31 52.08 -68.68
N VAL A 53 -14.40 51.89 -67.92
CA VAL A 53 -15.64 51.26 -68.40
C VAL A 53 -16.46 52.28 -69.21
N PRO A 54 -16.98 51.94 -70.40
CA PRO A 54 -17.77 52.86 -71.20
C PRO A 54 -18.97 53.41 -70.42
N LYS A 55 -19.19 54.72 -70.47
CA LYS A 55 -20.26 55.44 -69.74
C LYS A 55 -21.67 54.85 -69.91
N GLN A 56 -21.94 54.22 -71.06
CA GLN A 56 -23.21 53.54 -71.34
C GLN A 56 -23.45 52.29 -70.48
N ARG A 57 -22.38 51.66 -69.96
CA ARG A 57 -22.42 50.46 -69.11
C ARG A 57 -22.22 50.74 -67.63
N VAL A 58 -21.71 51.92 -67.25
CA VAL A 58 -21.43 52.25 -65.84
C VAL A 58 -22.69 52.22 -64.98
N TYR A 59 -23.83 52.67 -65.52
CA TYR A 59 -25.11 52.60 -64.80
C TYR A 59 -25.49 51.16 -64.44
N ASP A 60 -25.44 50.25 -65.42
CA ASP A 60 -25.79 48.83 -65.22
C ASP A 60 -24.83 48.14 -64.23
N VAL A 61 -23.53 48.46 -64.31
CA VAL A 61 -22.49 47.89 -63.44
C VAL A 61 -22.64 48.37 -62.00
N VAL A 62 -22.94 49.67 -61.80
CA VAL A 62 -23.14 50.22 -60.45
C VAL A 62 -24.44 49.67 -59.82
N ASP A 63 -25.50 49.46 -60.61
CA ASP A 63 -26.73 48.85 -60.11
C ASP A 63 -26.53 47.35 -59.75
N GLY A 64 -25.67 46.63 -60.50
CA GLY A 64 -25.24 45.27 -60.16
C GLY A 64 -24.49 45.22 -58.82
N LEU A 65 -23.42 46.01 -58.70
CA LEU A 65 -22.64 46.13 -57.45
C LEU A 65 -23.49 46.57 -56.26
N ARG A 66 -24.51 47.41 -56.47
CA ARG A 66 -25.45 47.80 -55.42
C ARG A 66 -26.36 46.65 -55.00
N SER A 67 -26.84 45.86 -55.95
CA SER A 67 -27.69 44.70 -55.68
C SER A 67 -26.95 43.64 -54.86
N ASP A 68 -25.64 43.53 -55.09
CA ASP A 68 -24.74 42.63 -54.37
C ASP A 68 -24.17 43.23 -53.08
N GLY A 69 -24.53 44.48 -52.75
CA GLY A 69 -24.20 45.14 -51.48
C GLY A 69 -22.83 45.82 -51.43
N PHE A 70 -22.08 45.87 -52.53
CA PHE A 70 -20.72 46.43 -52.58
C PHE A 70 -20.70 47.96 -52.72
N VAL A 71 -21.78 48.57 -53.21
CA VAL A 71 -21.84 50.01 -53.53
C VAL A 71 -23.20 50.58 -53.14
N GLU A 72 -23.22 51.82 -52.65
CA GLU A 72 -24.44 52.58 -52.47
C GLU A 72 -24.55 53.77 -53.44
N ILE A 73 -25.79 54.12 -53.81
CA ILE A 73 -26.09 55.27 -54.66
C ILE A 73 -26.75 56.36 -53.83
N VAL A 74 -26.21 57.57 -53.91
CA VAL A 74 -26.81 58.78 -53.35
C VAL A 74 -27.55 59.52 -54.47
N ASP A 75 -28.85 59.74 -54.26
CA ASP A 75 -29.72 60.50 -55.18
C ASP A 75 -29.48 62.03 -55.08
N GLU A 76 -28.24 62.45 -55.36
CA GLU A 76 -27.84 63.83 -55.66
C GLU A 76 -27.87 64.07 -57.18
N TYR A 77 -27.92 65.32 -57.66
CA TYR A 77 -27.79 65.62 -59.10
C TYR A 77 -26.42 66.25 -59.40
N PRO A 78 -25.57 65.61 -60.23
CA PRO A 78 -25.74 64.29 -60.85
C PRO A 78 -25.62 63.13 -59.83
N LYS A 79 -26.27 61.99 -60.11
CA LYS A 79 -26.24 60.81 -59.22
C LYS A 79 -24.82 60.36 -58.94
N LYS A 80 -24.54 60.05 -57.67
CA LYS A 80 -23.23 59.59 -57.21
C LYS A 80 -23.31 58.22 -56.56
N ALA A 81 -22.25 57.44 -56.65
CA ALA A 81 -22.09 56.17 -56.00
C ALA A 81 -20.82 56.16 -55.14
N TYR A 82 -20.78 55.34 -54.10
CA TYR A 82 -19.59 55.12 -53.26
C TYR A 82 -19.53 53.66 -52.82
N ALA A 83 -18.32 53.13 -52.67
CA ALA A 83 -18.12 51.78 -52.17
C ALA A 83 -18.52 51.69 -50.68
N VAL A 84 -19.25 50.64 -50.32
CA VAL A 84 -19.46 50.24 -48.92
C VAL A 84 -18.13 49.76 -48.36
N ASP A 85 -17.90 49.92 -47.06
CA ASP A 85 -16.64 49.56 -46.41
C ASP A 85 -16.25 48.11 -46.76
N PRO A 86 -15.02 47.85 -47.27
CA PRO A 86 -14.55 46.50 -47.54
C PRO A 86 -14.67 45.57 -46.32
N ALA A 87 -14.52 46.06 -45.09
CA ALA A 87 -14.75 45.22 -43.90
C ALA A 87 -16.20 44.72 -43.85
N GLU A 88 -17.19 45.58 -44.09
CA GLU A 88 -18.62 45.23 -44.05
C GLU A 88 -19.07 44.35 -45.24
N THR A 89 -18.35 44.40 -46.37
CA THR A 89 -18.72 43.68 -47.60
C THR A 89 -17.95 42.38 -47.80
N ILE A 90 -16.71 42.29 -47.29
CA ILE A 90 -15.84 41.11 -47.43
C ILE A 90 -15.93 40.17 -46.22
N GLU A 91 -16.13 40.68 -44.99
CA GLU A 91 -16.29 39.82 -43.79
C GLU A 91 -17.40 38.76 -43.96
N PRO A 92 -18.61 39.08 -44.49
CA PRO A 92 -19.64 38.05 -44.69
C PRO A 92 -19.27 36.96 -45.69
N LEU A 93 -18.33 37.24 -46.61
CA LEU A 93 -17.82 36.28 -47.58
C LEU A 93 -16.79 35.36 -46.93
N ILE A 94 -15.91 35.92 -46.08
CA ILE A 94 -14.97 35.18 -45.24
C ILE A 94 -15.73 34.26 -44.28
N ASP A 95 -16.76 34.76 -43.58
CA ASP A 95 -17.58 33.97 -42.66
C ASP A 95 -18.30 32.79 -43.34
N ARG A 96 -18.65 32.93 -44.63
CA ARG A 96 -19.23 31.83 -45.42
C ARG A 96 -18.17 30.83 -45.84
N LEU A 97 -16.96 31.29 -46.16
CA LEU A 97 -15.84 30.40 -46.46
C LEU A 97 -15.40 29.61 -45.22
N HIS A 98 -15.33 30.24 -44.05
CA HIS A 98 -15.06 29.55 -42.78
C HIS A 98 -16.17 28.55 -42.43
N ARG A 99 -17.45 28.94 -42.57
CA ARG A 99 -18.56 27.96 -42.39
C ARG A 99 -18.54 26.83 -43.41
N ALA A 100 -18.18 27.12 -44.65
CA ALA A 100 -18.03 26.10 -45.67
C ALA A 100 -16.81 25.21 -45.39
N GLU A 101 -15.73 25.74 -44.84
CA GLU A 101 -14.58 24.99 -44.35
C GLU A 101 -15.00 24.08 -43.18
N ASP A 102 -15.71 24.60 -42.18
CA ASP A 102 -16.26 23.80 -41.07
C ASP A 102 -17.21 22.69 -41.57
N GLU A 103 -18.10 23.00 -42.52
CA GLU A 103 -18.98 22.02 -43.15
C GLU A 103 -18.22 21.02 -44.03
N LEU A 104 -17.17 21.45 -44.73
CA LEU A 104 -16.33 20.59 -45.55
C LEU A 104 -15.41 19.71 -44.70
N GLU A 105 -14.90 20.19 -43.56
CA GLU A 105 -14.16 19.39 -42.58
C GLU A 105 -15.07 18.33 -41.96
N SER A 106 -16.30 18.72 -41.60
CA SER A 106 -17.36 17.79 -41.19
C SER A 106 -17.65 16.72 -42.25
N LEU A 107 -17.61 17.07 -43.54
CA LEU A 107 -17.83 16.12 -44.65
C LEU A 107 -16.56 15.34 -45.04
N TYR A 108 -15.38 15.85 -44.70
CA TYR A 108 -14.07 15.22 -44.90
C TYR A 108 -13.75 14.18 -43.84
N GLU A 109 -14.70 13.85 -42.95
CA GLU A 109 -14.73 12.64 -42.10
C GLU A 109 -14.65 11.34 -42.96
N ARG A 110 -13.52 11.10 -43.61
CA ARG A 110 -13.00 9.76 -43.88
C ARG A 110 -11.82 9.56 -42.96
N VAL A 111 -12.19 9.10 -41.76
CA VAL A 111 -11.40 8.26 -40.88
C VAL A 111 -10.63 7.26 -41.75
N GLU A 112 -9.30 7.32 -41.78
CA GLU A 112 -8.56 6.10 -42.00
C GLU A 112 -8.82 5.23 -40.77
N GLU A 113 -9.85 4.39 -40.83
CA GLU A 113 -9.98 3.29 -39.88
C GLU A 113 -8.82 2.35 -40.21
N ILE A 114 -7.75 2.48 -39.44
CA ILE A 114 -6.70 1.49 -39.46
C ILE A 114 -7.32 0.25 -38.81
N GLU A 115 -7.30 -0.89 -39.49
CA GLU A 115 -7.77 -2.17 -38.92
C GLU A 115 -7.22 -2.33 -37.49
N GLY A 116 -8.11 -2.59 -36.52
CA GLY A 116 -7.71 -2.82 -35.12
C GLY A 116 -8.10 -1.76 -34.10
N GLY A 117 -9.06 -0.87 -34.39
CA GLY A 117 -9.68 0.03 -33.40
C GLY A 117 -8.93 1.35 -33.17
N ILE A 118 -8.30 1.89 -34.22
CA ILE A 118 -7.61 3.18 -34.20
C ILE A 118 -8.21 4.08 -35.30
N SER A 119 -8.56 5.30 -34.93
CA SER A 119 -9.08 6.34 -35.83
C SER A 119 -8.14 7.55 -35.80
N LEU A 120 -7.66 7.97 -36.97
CA LEU A 120 -6.78 9.14 -37.14
C LEU A 120 -7.59 10.39 -37.49
N PHE A 121 -7.30 11.49 -36.80
CA PHE A 121 -7.86 12.83 -37.00
C PHE A 121 -6.74 13.85 -37.20
N LYS A 122 -6.94 14.77 -38.13
CA LYS A 122 -5.94 15.78 -38.51
C LYS A 122 -6.35 17.21 -38.17
N SER A 123 -7.65 17.52 -38.16
CA SER A 123 -8.10 18.86 -37.76
C SER A 123 -8.19 18.96 -36.24
N ARG A 124 -7.73 20.09 -35.69
CA ARG A 124 -7.78 20.37 -34.26
C ARG A 124 -9.20 20.28 -33.71
N ALA A 125 -10.18 20.86 -34.43
CA ALA A 125 -11.59 20.80 -34.04
C ALA A 125 -12.13 19.37 -33.89
N SER A 126 -11.74 18.47 -34.79
CA SER A 126 -12.11 17.05 -34.72
C SER A 126 -11.45 16.34 -33.54
N ILE A 127 -10.16 16.61 -33.28
CA ILE A 127 -9.45 16.01 -32.16
C ILE A 127 -10.06 16.48 -30.83
N GLU A 128 -10.29 17.79 -30.65
CA GLU A 128 -10.92 18.34 -29.45
C GLU A 128 -12.33 17.78 -29.22
N LYS A 129 -13.13 17.61 -30.29
CA LYS A 129 -14.44 16.95 -30.23
C LYS A 129 -14.30 15.53 -29.66
N HIS A 130 -13.36 14.73 -30.16
CA HIS A 130 -13.16 13.36 -29.70
C HIS A 130 -12.55 13.27 -28.29
N VAL A 131 -11.72 14.24 -27.88
CA VAL A 131 -11.27 14.36 -26.48
C VAL A 131 -12.47 14.54 -25.56
N ARG A 132 -13.37 15.49 -25.88
CA ARG A 132 -14.59 15.73 -25.09
C ARG A 132 -15.52 14.52 -25.08
N GLU A 133 -15.69 13.83 -26.21
CA GLU A 133 -16.46 12.58 -26.27
C GLU A 133 -15.87 11.51 -25.32
N VAL A 134 -14.55 11.30 -25.32
CA VAL A 134 -13.92 10.31 -24.44
C VAL A 134 -14.02 10.70 -22.97
N LEU A 135 -13.89 11.99 -22.65
CA LEU A 135 -14.11 12.49 -21.28
C LEU A 135 -15.57 12.29 -20.86
N ASP A 136 -16.54 12.58 -21.72
CA ASP A 136 -17.97 12.41 -21.44
C ASP A 136 -18.41 10.94 -21.32
N GLU A 137 -17.78 10.04 -22.07
CA GLU A 137 -18.02 8.60 -22.02
C GLU A 137 -17.40 7.91 -20.77
N ALA A 138 -16.49 8.58 -20.04
CA ALA A 138 -15.77 7.97 -18.91
C ALA A 138 -16.69 7.72 -17.69
N GLU A 139 -16.65 6.50 -17.16
CA GLU A 139 -17.52 6.05 -16.07
C GLU A 139 -16.77 5.84 -14.73
N GLU A 140 -15.54 5.32 -14.75
CA GLU A 140 -14.82 4.90 -13.55
C GLU A 140 -13.57 5.75 -13.28
N SER A 141 -12.71 5.93 -14.29
CA SER A 141 -11.50 6.75 -14.14
C SER A 141 -11.00 7.34 -15.46
N VAL A 142 -10.41 8.52 -15.34
CA VAL A 142 -9.63 9.19 -16.38
C VAL A 142 -8.19 9.34 -15.90
N TYR A 143 -7.23 9.01 -16.76
CA TYR A 143 -5.83 9.33 -16.56
C TYR A 143 -5.32 10.09 -17.77
N LEU A 144 -4.86 11.34 -17.57
CA LEU A 144 -4.37 12.16 -18.65
C LEU A 144 -3.05 12.86 -18.34
N THR A 145 -2.26 13.05 -19.40
CA THR A 145 -1.17 14.02 -19.49
C THR A 145 -1.61 15.12 -20.45
N ILE A 146 -1.50 16.37 -20.01
CA ILE A 146 -1.88 17.56 -20.80
C ILE A 146 -0.73 18.58 -20.76
N PRO A 147 -0.30 19.10 -21.91
CA PRO A 147 0.58 20.26 -21.95
C PRO A 147 -0.06 21.46 -21.26
N PHE A 148 0.74 22.24 -20.52
CA PHE A 148 0.26 23.40 -19.76
C PHE A 148 -0.54 24.40 -20.63
N SER A 149 -0.19 24.53 -21.90
CA SER A 149 -0.86 25.40 -22.90
C SER A 149 -2.32 25.00 -23.20
N GLU A 150 -2.68 23.72 -23.07
CA GLU A 150 -4.03 23.21 -23.35
C GLU A 150 -4.87 23.00 -22.09
N LEU A 151 -4.31 23.21 -20.90
CA LEU A 151 -5.02 22.99 -19.65
C LEU A 151 -6.30 23.82 -19.57
N ASP A 152 -6.25 25.10 -19.97
CA ASP A 152 -7.43 25.97 -20.01
C ASP A 152 -8.52 25.48 -20.98
N THR A 153 -8.13 24.89 -22.11
CA THR A 153 -9.05 24.38 -23.13
C THR A 153 -9.98 23.29 -22.57
N PHE A 154 -9.46 22.44 -21.68
CA PHE A 154 -10.16 21.24 -21.20
C PHE A 154 -10.44 21.23 -19.70
N ALA A 155 -9.99 22.22 -18.92
CA ALA A 155 -10.17 22.24 -17.46
C ALA A 155 -11.64 22.12 -17.02
N THR A 156 -12.57 22.70 -17.78
CA THR A 156 -14.01 22.60 -17.50
C THR A 156 -14.53 21.18 -17.76
N ASP A 157 -14.12 20.58 -18.87
CA ASP A 157 -14.52 19.21 -19.25
C ASP A 157 -13.98 18.18 -18.24
N ILE A 158 -12.71 18.32 -17.84
CA ILE A 158 -12.05 17.44 -16.86
C ILE A 158 -12.72 17.56 -15.49
N ARG A 159 -13.03 18.79 -15.05
CA ARG A 159 -13.75 19.02 -13.78
C ARG A 159 -15.14 18.36 -13.81
N ALA A 160 -15.83 18.42 -14.95
CA ALA A 160 -17.13 17.77 -15.11
C ALA A 160 -17.05 16.24 -14.98
N VAL A 161 -15.96 15.59 -15.42
CA VAL A 161 -15.73 14.15 -15.20
C VAL A 161 -15.68 13.83 -13.70
N ARG A 162 -14.88 14.60 -12.96
CA ARG A 162 -14.74 14.45 -11.50
C ARG A 162 -16.06 14.67 -10.78
N GLU A 163 -16.83 15.69 -11.16
CA GLU A 163 -18.14 15.99 -10.57
C GLU A 163 -19.18 14.88 -10.82
N ARG A 164 -19.04 14.09 -11.90
CA ARG A 164 -19.86 12.89 -12.14
C ARG A 164 -19.44 11.68 -11.30
N GLY A 165 -18.32 11.76 -10.57
CA GLY A 165 -17.83 10.72 -9.67
C GLY A 165 -16.77 9.78 -10.27
N ALA A 166 -16.32 10.01 -11.51
CA ALA A 166 -15.20 9.28 -12.08
C ALA A 166 -13.88 9.88 -11.61
N ARG A 167 -12.92 9.02 -11.22
CA ARG A 167 -11.66 9.47 -10.63
C ARG A 167 -10.70 10.02 -11.69
N VAL A 168 -10.15 11.21 -11.47
CA VAL A 168 -9.27 11.88 -12.44
C VAL A 168 -7.83 11.99 -11.90
N LEU A 169 -6.89 11.38 -12.62
CA LEU A 169 -5.45 11.55 -12.44
C LEU A 169 -4.92 12.45 -13.55
N LEU A 170 -4.35 13.60 -13.19
CA LEU A 170 -3.89 14.62 -14.11
C LEU A 170 -2.38 14.85 -13.96
N VAL A 171 -1.65 14.74 -15.07
CA VAL A 171 -0.27 15.19 -15.21
C VAL A 171 -0.24 16.40 -16.11
N ILE A 172 0.30 17.52 -15.62
CA ILE A 172 0.51 18.73 -16.40
C ILE A 172 1.96 18.72 -16.89
N SER A 173 2.16 18.59 -18.20
CA SER A 173 3.47 18.60 -18.83
C SER A 173 3.85 20.00 -19.33
N ASN A 174 5.12 20.16 -19.71
CA ASN A 174 5.68 21.41 -20.20
C ASN A 174 5.44 22.62 -19.26
N LEU A 175 5.49 22.39 -17.95
CA LEU A 175 5.32 23.46 -16.97
C LEU A 175 6.48 24.48 -17.03
N PRO A 176 6.18 25.79 -16.98
CA PRO A 176 7.17 26.85 -16.83
C PRO A 176 8.17 26.61 -15.70
N GLU A 177 9.45 26.95 -15.90
CA GLU A 177 10.52 26.77 -14.90
C GLU A 177 10.16 27.34 -13.53
N ALA A 178 9.45 28.48 -13.51
CA ALA A 178 9.05 29.17 -12.29
C ALA A 178 8.04 28.37 -11.44
N GLN A 179 7.36 27.39 -12.03
CA GLN A 179 6.38 26.53 -11.36
C GLN A 179 6.99 25.20 -10.89
N ILE A 180 8.28 24.95 -11.17
CA ILE A 180 8.99 23.71 -10.78
C ILE A 180 9.81 23.98 -9.51
N GLY A 181 9.37 23.42 -8.38
CA GLY A 181 10.15 23.37 -7.14
C GLY A 181 11.07 22.14 -7.06
N GLU A 182 11.76 21.99 -5.93
CA GLU A 182 12.64 20.84 -5.66
C GLU A 182 11.82 19.54 -5.56
N ASP A 183 10.81 19.52 -4.68
CA ASP A 183 9.99 18.32 -4.44
C ASP A 183 8.54 18.41 -4.97
N ALA A 184 8.07 19.62 -5.30
CA ALA A 184 6.69 19.88 -5.69
C ALA A 184 6.59 20.91 -6.84
N VAL A 185 5.44 20.95 -7.52
CA VAL A 185 5.09 22.01 -8.47
C VAL A 185 4.07 22.99 -7.88
N THR A 186 4.02 24.20 -8.43
CA THR A 186 2.99 25.20 -8.11
C THR A 186 2.11 25.42 -9.33
N ILE A 187 0.79 25.43 -9.14
CA ILE A 187 -0.20 25.74 -10.19
C ILE A 187 -1.17 26.80 -9.68
N ASP A 188 -1.87 27.47 -10.60
CA ASP A 188 -2.85 28.49 -10.22
C ASP A 188 -4.05 27.89 -9.47
N GLU A 189 -4.63 28.66 -8.55
CA GLU A 189 -5.73 28.20 -7.68
C GLU A 189 -6.93 27.67 -8.46
N GLN A 190 -7.19 28.21 -9.65
CA GLN A 190 -8.29 27.79 -10.53
C GLN A 190 -8.17 26.36 -11.07
N TYR A 191 -6.99 25.73 -10.95
CA TYR A 191 -6.75 24.37 -11.42
C TYR A 191 -6.75 23.34 -10.28
N LEU A 192 -6.75 23.76 -9.01
CA LEU A 192 -6.57 22.86 -7.86
C LEU A 192 -7.70 21.83 -7.71
N ASP A 193 -8.91 22.16 -8.17
CA ASP A 193 -10.11 21.34 -8.08
C ASP A 193 -10.47 20.61 -9.39
N VAL A 194 -9.64 20.75 -10.43
CA VAL A 194 -9.90 20.17 -11.76
C VAL A 194 -9.87 18.64 -11.75
N ALA A 195 -8.98 18.04 -10.95
CA ALA A 195 -8.80 16.58 -10.89
C ALA A 195 -8.49 16.12 -9.46
N ASP A 196 -8.78 14.86 -9.14
CA ASP A 196 -8.57 14.28 -7.80
C ASP A 196 -7.09 14.23 -7.41
N ARG A 197 -6.22 13.90 -8.36
CA ARG A 197 -4.77 14.03 -8.20
C ARG A 197 -4.17 14.81 -9.35
N ILE A 198 -3.33 15.78 -9.01
CA ILE A 198 -2.61 16.61 -9.98
C ILE A 198 -1.12 16.52 -9.70
N ARG A 199 -0.34 16.25 -10.73
CA ARG A 199 1.12 16.28 -10.72
C ARG A 199 1.62 17.08 -11.91
N GLY A 200 2.87 17.51 -11.85
CA GLY A 200 3.49 18.34 -12.88
C GLY A 200 4.89 17.89 -13.25
N ILE A 201 5.28 18.14 -14.49
CA ILE A 201 6.64 17.90 -14.99
C ILE A 201 7.08 18.99 -15.97
N LYS A 202 8.38 19.24 -16.02
CA LYS A 202 9.00 20.22 -16.92
C LYS A 202 9.12 19.71 -18.37
N SER A 203 9.28 18.41 -18.57
CA SER A 203 9.43 17.84 -19.92
C SER A 203 8.17 18.05 -20.74
N ASN A 204 8.36 18.21 -22.05
CA ASN A 204 7.25 18.23 -22.99
C ASN A 204 6.79 16.79 -23.24
N GLU A 205 5.71 16.40 -22.59
CA GLU A 205 5.02 15.13 -22.83
C GLU A 205 3.78 15.41 -23.69
N GLU A 206 3.55 14.56 -24.69
CA GLU A 206 2.40 14.65 -25.60
C GLU A 206 1.06 14.55 -24.84
N PHE A 207 -0.01 15.06 -25.46
CA PHE A 207 -1.35 14.90 -24.90
C PHE A 207 -1.76 13.43 -25.01
N LEU A 208 -2.00 12.80 -23.86
CA LEU A 208 -2.45 11.42 -23.78
C LEU A 208 -3.55 11.32 -22.74
N LEU A 209 -4.70 10.80 -23.14
CA LEU A 209 -5.87 10.60 -22.30
C LEU A 209 -6.26 9.13 -22.37
N THR A 210 -6.48 8.48 -21.24
CA THR A 210 -7.10 7.16 -21.15
C THR A 210 -8.35 7.24 -20.28
N ALA A 211 -9.42 6.57 -20.71
CA ALA A 211 -10.67 6.44 -19.95
C ALA A 211 -10.98 4.96 -19.72
N ASP A 212 -11.20 4.60 -18.46
CA ASP A 212 -11.58 3.26 -17.98
C ASP A 212 -10.69 2.10 -18.47
N ARG A 213 -9.48 2.41 -18.96
CA ARG A 213 -8.56 1.50 -19.67
C ARG A 213 -9.15 0.86 -20.93
N ARG A 214 -10.20 1.43 -21.49
CA ARG A 214 -10.92 0.90 -22.66
C ARG A 214 -10.82 1.79 -23.89
N SER A 215 -10.68 3.09 -23.68
CA SER A 215 -10.48 4.07 -24.75
C SER A 215 -9.32 5.00 -24.42
N ALA A 216 -8.71 5.55 -25.46
CA ALA A 216 -7.65 6.53 -25.32
C ALA A 216 -7.65 7.55 -26.46
N ILE A 217 -7.13 8.75 -26.19
CA ILE A 217 -6.74 9.74 -27.19
C ILE A 217 -5.24 9.98 -27.05
N PHE A 218 -4.50 9.84 -28.15
CA PHE A 218 -3.12 10.27 -28.24
C PHE A 218 -3.01 11.41 -29.25
N TRP A 219 -2.62 12.60 -28.80
CA TRP A 219 -2.55 13.79 -29.63
C TRP A 219 -1.12 14.34 -29.61
N THR A 220 -0.50 14.29 -30.80
CA THR A 220 0.89 14.67 -31.07
C THR A 220 1.05 16.13 -31.48
N ASP A 221 2.21 16.71 -31.14
CA ASP A 221 2.69 18.05 -31.54
C ASP A 221 1.74 19.20 -31.18
N VAL A 222 1.14 19.11 -29.99
CA VAL A 222 0.21 20.12 -29.45
C VAL A 222 0.88 21.49 -29.28
N ASP A 223 2.16 21.50 -28.90
CA ASP A 223 2.95 22.71 -28.63
C ASP A 223 3.85 23.17 -29.80
N GLU A 224 3.68 22.60 -31.01
CA GLU A 224 4.42 22.94 -32.23
C GLU A 224 5.96 22.99 -32.05
N THR A 225 6.54 22.01 -31.34
CA THR A 225 7.96 22.05 -30.92
C THR A 225 8.96 21.70 -32.04
N ARG A 226 8.50 21.64 -33.29
CA ARG A 226 9.27 21.63 -34.57
C ARG A 226 10.05 20.35 -34.90
N MET A 227 9.74 19.20 -34.30
CA MET A 227 10.43 17.93 -34.64
C MET A 227 9.63 16.93 -35.49
N THR A 228 8.33 17.14 -35.72
CA THR A 228 7.49 16.33 -36.63
C THR A 228 6.59 17.21 -37.49
N SER A 229 6.17 16.68 -38.65
CA SER A 229 5.30 17.36 -39.60
C SER A 229 3.84 16.94 -39.38
N ASP A 230 3.00 17.93 -39.06
CA ASP A 230 1.54 17.92 -38.93
C ASP A 230 0.97 17.31 -37.63
N GLN A 231 0.20 18.13 -36.89
CA GLN A 231 -0.59 17.74 -35.72
C GLN A 231 -1.53 16.58 -36.04
N GLN A 232 -1.54 15.54 -35.21
CA GLN A 232 -2.39 14.36 -35.40
C GLN A 232 -2.94 13.86 -34.07
N GLY A 233 -4.23 13.51 -34.06
CA GLY A 233 -4.91 12.86 -32.94
C GLY A 233 -5.37 11.46 -33.31
N TYR A 234 -5.13 10.51 -32.41
CA TYR A 234 -5.50 9.11 -32.57
C TYR A 234 -6.52 8.75 -31.51
N ARG A 235 -7.75 8.40 -31.91
CA ARG A 235 -8.72 7.76 -31.01
C ARG A 235 -8.52 6.26 -31.06
N ILE A 236 -8.36 5.67 -29.89
CA ILE A 236 -8.09 4.24 -29.72
C ILE A 236 -9.25 3.66 -28.95
N THR A 237 -9.96 2.72 -29.56
CA THR A 237 -11.07 1.96 -28.95
C THR A 237 -10.71 0.50 -28.71
N ASN A 238 -9.50 0.10 -29.10
CA ASN A 238 -8.94 -1.20 -28.79
C ASN A 238 -8.48 -1.23 -27.31
N PRO A 239 -9.11 -2.06 -26.46
CA PRO A 239 -8.79 -2.10 -25.04
C PRO A 239 -7.34 -2.51 -24.73
N GLU A 240 -6.72 -3.35 -25.55
CA GLU A 240 -5.33 -3.78 -25.34
C GLU A 240 -4.33 -2.65 -25.56
N LEU A 241 -4.61 -1.79 -26.55
CA LEU A 241 -3.80 -0.60 -26.83
C LEU A 241 -4.09 0.51 -25.81
N ALA A 242 -5.36 0.74 -25.47
CA ALA A 242 -5.75 1.70 -24.43
C ALA A 242 -5.10 1.33 -23.08
N PHE A 243 -5.12 0.04 -22.70
CA PHE A 243 -4.43 -0.46 -21.53
C PHE A 243 -2.91 -0.24 -21.60
N THR A 244 -2.28 -0.46 -22.75
CA THR A 244 -0.84 -0.25 -22.91
C THR A 244 -0.46 1.23 -22.69
N LEU A 245 -1.27 2.16 -23.21
CA LEU A 245 -1.09 3.58 -22.99
C LEU A 245 -1.36 3.98 -21.53
N ASP A 246 -2.37 3.38 -20.90
CA ASP A 246 -2.65 3.59 -19.48
C ASP A 246 -1.48 3.15 -18.60
N ARG A 247 -0.91 1.98 -18.91
CA ARG A 247 0.28 1.44 -18.24
C ARG A 247 1.51 2.33 -18.47
N PHE A 248 1.64 2.92 -19.65
CA PHE A 248 2.70 3.88 -19.93
C PHE A 248 2.58 5.13 -19.05
N LEU A 249 1.37 5.68 -18.91
CA LEU A 249 1.11 6.80 -17.98
C LEU A 249 1.46 6.41 -16.53
N ASP A 250 0.99 5.26 -16.05
CA ASP A 250 1.17 4.81 -14.66
C ASP A 250 2.63 4.45 -14.32
N GLU A 251 3.33 3.73 -15.22
CA GLU A 251 4.66 3.20 -14.92
C GLU A 251 5.82 4.08 -15.43
N SER A 252 5.60 4.90 -16.46
CA SER A 252 6.69 5.68 -17.08
C SER A 252 6.58 7.17 -16.79
N ILE A 253 5.38 7.75 -16.86
CA ILE A 253 5.19 9.19 -16.67
C ILE A 253 4.99 9.53 -15.20
N TRP A 254 4.05 8.88 -14.50
CA TRP A 254 3.72 9.18 -13.10
C TRP A 254 4.96 9.30 -12.19
N PRO A 255 5.91 8.33 -12.19
CA PRO A 255 7.02 8.35 -11.23
C PRO A 255 8.00 9.51 -11.46
N LEU A 256 8.02 10.10 -12.66
CA LEU A 256 8.89 11.22 -13.01
C LEU A 256 8.30 12.60 -12.67
N THR A 257 7.01 12.63 -12.30
CA THR A 257 6.27 13.87 -12.04
C THR A 257 6.30 14.25 -10.55
N LYS A 258 6.09 15.53 -10.25
CA LYS A 258 6.06 16.07 -8.88
C LYS A 258 4.64 16.43 -8.45
N PRO A 259 4.24 16.22 -7.18
CA PRO A 259 2.93 16.62 -6.68
C PRO A 259 2.76 18.15 -6.63
N VAL A 260 1.52 18.63 -6.55
CA VAL A 260 1.21 20.05 -6.33
C VAL A 260 1.40 20.40 -4.86
N ALA A 261 2.09 21.52 -4.57
CA ALA A 261 2.35 21.98 -3.21
C ALA A 261 1.06 22.38 -2.46
N ASN A 262 1.05 22.18 -1.13
CA ASN A 262 -0.03 22.58 -0.21
C ASN A 262 -1.43 22.05 -0.58
N ARG A 263 -1.49 20.89 -1.22
CA ARG A 263 -2.73 20.20 -1.50
C ARG A 263 -2.83 18.96 -0.64
N ASP A 264 -3.93 18.88 0.12
CA ASP A 264 -4.29 17.69 0.88
C ASP A 264 -4.67 16.58 -0.10
N THR A 265 -4.01 15.43 -0.01
CA THR A 265 -4.18 14.30 -0.92
C THR A 265 -4.58 13.02 -0.21
N ASP A 266 -4.94 13.11 1.08
CA ASP A 266 -5.29 11.94 1.87
C ASP A 266 -6.50 11.23 1.26
N PRO A 267 -6.39 9.92 0.97
CA PRO A 267 -7.48 9.15 0.40
C PRO A 267 -8.62 9.03 1.44
N THR A 268 -9.85 9.24 0.99
CA THR A 268 -11.05 8.98 1.80
C THR A 268 -11.63 7.62 1.44
N TYR A 269 -11.87 6.76 2.43
CA TYR A 269 -12.43 5.43 2.21
C TYR A 269 -13.96 5.39 2.45
N PRO A 270 -14.72 4.52 1.76
CA PRO A 270 -14.27 3.52 0.80
C PRO A 270 -13.80 4.13 -0.53
N GLU A 271 -12.72 3.60 -1.09
CA GLU A 271 -12.06 4.11 -2.28
C GLU A 271 -11.88 3.00 -3.31
N ARG A 272 -12.08 3.31 -4.60
CA ARG A 272 -12.03 2.32 -5.70
C ARG A 272 -10.88 2.62 -6.65
N TYR A 273 -10.15 1.58 -7.01
CA TYR A 273 -8.96 1.66 -7.84
C TYR A 273 -9.05 0.70 -9.02
N LEU A 274 -8.68 1.22 -10.19
CA LEU A 274 -8.34 0.40 -11.36
C LEU A 274 -6.84 0.09 -11.43
N ARG A 275 -6.00 0.93 -10.83
CA ARG A 275 -4.53 0.86 -10.89
C ARG A 275 -3.97 0.38 -9.55
N MET A 276 -3.36 -0.80 -9.56
CA MET A 276 -2.73 -1.39 -8.37
C MET A 276 -1.70 -0.44 -7.75
N ARG A 277 -0.84 0.20 -8.55
CA ARG A 277 0.18 1.11 -8.02
C ARG A 277 -0.41 2.32 -7.31
N ASN A 278 -1.52 2.88 -7.82
CA ASN A 278 -2.17 3.99 -7.14
C ASN A 278 -2.82 3.54 -5.82
N CYS A 279 -3.45 2.35 -5.82
CA CYS A 279 -3.96 1.73 -4.59
C CYS A 279 -2.85 1.58 -3.54
N LEU A 280 -1.70 1.04 -3.93
CA LEU A 280 -0.58 0.81 -3.02
C LEU A 280 0.08 2.09 -2.50
N ILE A 281 0.12 3.16 -3.31
CA ILE A 281 0.61 4.48 -2.86
C ILE A 281 -0.31 5.01 -1.76
N ASP A 282 -1.63 4.98 -1.99
CA ASP A 282 -2.63 5.48 -1.06
C ASP A 282 -2.65 4.64 0.23
N LEU A 283 -2.54 3.31 0.09
CA LEU A 283 -2.38 2.41 1.24
C LEU A 283 -1.12 2.67 2.03
N ARG A 284 0.02 2.96 1.39
CA ARG A 284 1.27 3.25 2.08
C ARG A 284 1.19 4.48 2.97
N GLU A 285 0.53 5.54 2.50
CA GLU A 285 0.29 6.74 3.29
C GLU A 285 -0.70 6.45 4.43
N ALA A 286 -1.80 5.75 4.13
CA ALA A 286 -2.82 5.44 5.13
C ALA A 286 -2.33 4.50 6.24
N THR A 287 -1.37 3.62 5.95
CA THR A 287 -0.83 2.65 6.91
C THR A 287 0.20 3.23 7.87
N GLU A 288 0.64 4.48 7.66
CA GLU A 288 1.41 5.24 8.66
C GLU A 288 0.56 5.56 9.90
N THR A 289 -0.75 5.69 9.73
CA THR A 289 -1.69 6.10 10.80
C THR A 289 -2.69 5.01 11.20
N HIS A 290 -2.86 3.98 10.37
CA HIS A 290 -3.79 2.88 10.60
C HIS A 290 -3.07 1.53 10.42
N PRO A 291 -3.28 0.53 11.28
CA PRO A 291 -2.69 -0.78 11.07
C PRO A 291 -3.26 -1.44 9.79
N LEU A 292 -2.45 -2.28 9.13
CA LEU A 292 -2.83 -2.97 7.87
C LEU A 292 -4.21 -3.66 7.97
N ARG A 293 -4.51 -4.29 9.11
CA ARG A 293 -5.76 -5.03 9.32
C ARG A 293 -7.02 -4.18 9.33
N SER A 294 -6.90 -2.86 9.50
CA SER A 294 -8.05 -1.94 9.38
C SER A 294 -8.54 -1.79 7.94
N PHE A 295 -7.79 -2.27 6.94
CA PHE A 295 -8.18 -2.18 5.54
C PHE A 295 -8.80 -3.51 5.07
N ARG A 296 -10.08 -3.47 4.72
CA ARG A 296 -10.74 -4.54 3.95
C ARG A 296 -10.59 -4.25 2.47
N VAL A 297 -10.18 -5.27 1.74
CA VAL A 297 -9.96 -5.19 0.30
C VAL A 297 -10.93 -6.12 -0.39
N GLU A 298 -11.78 -5.58 -1.24
CA GLU A 298 -12.55 -6.36 -2.21
C GLU A 298 -11.91 -6.19 -3.59
N PHE A 299 -11.80 -7.27 -4.36
CA PHE A 299 -11.33 -7.18 -5.74
C PHE A 299 -12.14 -8.04 -6.69
N GLU A 300 -12.33 -7.52 -7.90
CA GLU A 300 -12.88 -8.23 -9.06
C GLU A 300 -11.75 -8.54 -10.02
N GLY A 301 -11.63 -9.79 -10.44
CA GLY A 301 -10.41 -10.26 -11.07
C GLY A 301 -10.48 -11.66 -11.67
N HIS A 302 -9.31 -12.25 -11.88
CA HIS A 302 -9.17 -13.62 -12.34
C HIS A 302 -8.16 -14.37 -11.46
N ASP A 303 -8.40 -15.66 -11.25
CA ASP A 303 -7.36 -16.58 -10.81
C ASP A 303 -6.28 -16.71 -11.91
N VAL A 304 -5.00 -16.58 -11.54
CA VAL A 304 -3.90 -16.54 -12.52
C VAL A 304 -3.64 -17.90 -13.15
N GLU A 305 -3.82 -19.00 -12.40
CA GLU A 305 -3.60 -20.36 -12.87
C GLU A 305 -4.79 -20.87 -13.70
N SER A 306 -6.00 -20.80 -13.13
CA SER A 306 -7.22 -21.36 -13.75
C SER A 306 -7.86 -20.43 -14.78
N ARG A 307 -7.60 -19.11 -14.69
CA ARG A 307 -8.22 -18.05 -15.51
C ARG A 307 -9.73 -17.87 -15.28
N GLU A 308 -10.27 -18.42 -14.19
CA GLU A 308 -11.67 -18.21 -13.81
C GLU A 308 -11.88 -16.79 -13.23
N GLU A 309 -13.01 -16.17 -13.56
CA GLU A 309 -13.39 -14.89 -12.97
C GLU A 309 -13.73 -15.06 -11.48
N VAL A 310 -13.18 -14.18 -10.64
CA VAL A 310 -13.38 -14.21 -9.20
C VAL A 310 -13.76 -12.83 -8.66
N THR A 311 -14.55 -12.83 -7.60
CA THR A 311 -14.73 -11.67 -6.73
C THR A 311 -14.47 -12.13 -5.31
N LYS A 312 -13.45 -11.55 -4.69
CA LYS A 312 -12.97 -11.97 -3.38
C LYS A 312 -12.82 -10.76 -2.48
N ARG A 313 -12.96 -11.00 -1.19
CA ARG A 313 -12.78 -10.01 -0.15
C ARG A 313 -11.87 -10.58 0.92
N GLY A 314 -10.93 -9.76 1.39
CA GLY A 314 -9.97 -10.15 2.41
C GLY A 314 -9.47 -8.98 3.25
N THR A 315 -8.73 -9.29 4.30
CA THR A 315 -8.06 -8.32 5.16
C THR A 315 -6.65 -8.06 4.63
N LEU A 316 -6.24 -6.80 4.54
CA LEU A 316 -4.87 -6.47 4.15
C LEU A 316 -3.90 -6.91 5.27
N VAL A 317 -2.97 -7.80 4.94
CA VAL A 317 -1.93 -8.28 5.87
C VAL A 317 -0.52 -7.86 5.46
N GLY A 318 -0.37 -7.39 4.23
CA GLY A 318 0.88 -6.85 3.71
C GLY A 318 0.67 -6.33 2.29
N TYR A 319 1.67 -5.62 1.78
CA TYR A 319 1.75 -5.28 0.36
C TYR A 319 3.21 -5.06 -0.02
N HIS A 320 3.49 -5.17 -1.31
CA HIS A 320 4.78 -4.86 -1.86
C HIS A 320 4.64 -3.79 -2.95
N TYR A 321 5.33 -2.68 -2.76
CA TYR A 321 5.46 -1.62 -3.75
C TYR A 321 6.91 -1.17 -3.82
N SER A 322 7.46 -1.15 -5.03
CA SER A 322 8.73 -0.49 -5.31
C SER A 322 8.61 0.36 -6.58
N PRO A 323 9.20 1.56 -6.60
CA PRO A 323 9.37 2.32 -7.82
C PRO A 323 10.42 1.70 -8.76
N PHE A 324 11.24 0.76 -8.27
CA PHE A 324 12.33 0.12 -9.01
C PHE A 324 12.06 -1.36 -9.37
N ASP A 325 11.07 -2.00 -8.74
CA ASP A 325 10.59 -3.33 -9.11
C ASP A 325 9.30 -3.22 -9.96
N ARG A 326 9.16 -4.11 -10.93
CA ARG A 326 7.91 -4.28 -11.70
C ARG A 326 6.79 -4.85 -10.82
N ARG A 327 7.13 -5.60 -9.77
CA ARG A 327 6.17 -6.22 -8.86
C ARG A 327 5.42 -5.18 -8.02
N ALA A 328 4.10 -5.28 -8.04
CA ALA A 328 3.19 -4.46 -7.26
C ALA A 328 1.98 -5.33 -6.91
N TYR A 329 1.89 -5.76 -5.65
CA TYR A 329 0.85 -6.67 -5.19
C TYR A 329 0.47 -6.37 -3.74
N MET A 330 -0.74 -6.80 -3.38
CA MET A 330 -1.22 -6.86 -1.99
C MET A 330 -1.17 -8.31 -1.51
N GLN A 331 -0.96 -8.49 -0.22
CA GLN A 331 -1.20 -9.75 0.47
C GLN A 331 -2.50 -9.62 1.25
N LEU A 332 -3.47 -10.44 0.88
CA LEU A 332 -4.79 -10.45 1.49
C LEU A 332 -4.98 -11.77 2.21
N ASP A 333 -5.44 -11.70 3.45
CA ASP A 333 -6.02 -12.86 4.13
C ASP A 333 -7.46 -13.01 3.62
N VAL A 334 -7.68 -13.98 2.73
CA VAL A 334 -8.97 -14.25 2.09
C VAL A 334 -9.56 -15.51 2.72
N ASN A 335 -10.74 -15.36 3.34
CA ASN A 335 -11.39 -16.43 4.09
C ASN A 335 -11.40 -17.77 3.33
N GLY A 336 -10.87 -18.82 3.95
CA GLY A 336 -10.84 -20.19 3.43
C GLY A 336 -9.63 -20.54 2.55
N GLU A 337 -8.78 -19.57 2.21
CA GLU A 337 -7.61 -19.77 1.33
C GLU A 337 -6.28 -19.32 1.95
N GLY A 338 -6.34 -18.70 3.13
CA GLY A 338 -5.18 -18.14 3.81
C GLY A 338 -4.68 -16.86 3.14
N VAL A 339 -3.40 -16.54 3.35
CA VAL A 339 -2.78 -15.36 2.77
C VAL A 339 -2.48 -15.60 1.29
N VAL A 340 -3.17 -14.83 0.44
CA VAL A 340 -3.00 -14.86 -1.01
C VAL A 340 -2.39 -13.56 -1.51
N THR A 341 -1.73 -13.62 -2.65
CA THR A 341 -1.15 -12.47 -3.35
C THR A 341 -2.08 -12.00 -4.47
N VAL A 342 -2.33 -10.69 -4.51
CA VAL A 342 -3.21 -10.06 -5.50
C VAL A 342 -2.42 -8.99 -6.25
N GLY A 343 -2.18 -9.22 -7.53
CA GLY A 343 -1.51 -8.30 -8.45
C GLY A 343 -2.51 -7.44 -9.23
N GLY A 344 -1.99 -6.45 -9.98
CA GLY A 344 -2.81 -5.63 -10.88
C GLY A 344 -3.20 -6.35 -12.18
N TRP A 345 -3.97 -5.68 -13.04
CA TRP A 345 -4.34 -6.22 -14.36
C TRP A 345 -3.12 -6.72 -15.15
N LYS A 346 -3.21 -7.97 -15.63
CA LYS A 346 -2.16 -8.78 -16.29
C LYS A 346 -1.05 -9.28 -15.36
N ALA A 347 -1.30 -9.35 -14.06
CA ALA A 347 -0.49 -10.13 -13.13
C ALA A 347 -0.31 -11.58 -13.61
N THR A 348 0.89 -12.12 -13.42
CA THR A 348 1.24 -13.50 -13.81
C THR A 348 2.02 -14.25 -12.75
N LEU A 349 2.42 -13.58 -11.67
CA LEU A 349 3.24 -14.17 -10.60
C LEU A 349 2.43 -14.36 -9.32
N GLU A 350 1.44 -13.50 -9.11
CA GLU A 350 0.53 -13.52 -7.98
C GLU A 350 -0.57 -14.58 -8.16
N ASP A 351 -1.26 -14.93 -7.07
CA ASP A 351 -2.35 -15.92 -7.08
C ASP A 351 -3.56 -15.37 -7.86
N TYR A 352 -3.83 -14.08 -7.70
CA TYR A 352 -4.95 -13.39 -8.34
C TYR A 352 -4.54 -12.12 -9.11
N GLU A 353 -5.22 -11.89 -10.23
CA GLU A 353 -5.18 -10.65 -11.00
C GLU A 353 -6.39 -9.79 -10.66
N ALA A 354 -6.21 -8.61 -10.05
CA ALA A 354 -7.28 -7.65 -9.83
C ALA A 354 -7.43 -6.66 -10.99
N ARG A 355 -8.65 -6.56 -11.53
CA ARG A 355 -9.03 -5.51 -12.49
C ARG A 355 -9.68 -4.31 -11.81
N ARG A 356 -10.37 -4.56 -10.69
CA ARG A 356 -10.94 -3.55 -9.82
C ARG A 356 -10.64 -3.89 -8.38
N ILE A 357 -10.32 -2.87 -7.60
CA ILE A 357 -9.97 -2.99 -6.19
C ILE A 357 -10.79 -1.96 -5.43
N THR A 358 -11.47 -2.36 -4.38
CA THR A 358 -12.16 -1.47 -3.45
C THR A 358 -11.49 -1.62 -2.10
N ILE A 359 -10.99 -0.51 -1.57
CA ILE A 359 -10.41 -0.43 -0.22
C ILE A 359 -11.44 0.21 0.68
N GLU A 360 -11.78 -0.47 1.76
CA GLU A 360 -12.62 0.06 2.82
C GLU A 360 -11.78 0.15 4.09
N LEU A 361 -11.72 1.34 4.68
CA LEU A 361 -11.23 1.49 6.04
C LEU A 361 -12.36 1.04 6.96
N HIS A 362 -12.21 -0.15 7.52
CA HIS A 362 -12.96 -0.52 8.69
C HIS A 362 -12.12 -0.02 9.85
N GLU A 363 -12.62 1.00 10.55
CA GLU A 363 -12.37 1.04 11.99
C GLU A 363 -12.85 -0.33 12.47
N ASP A 364 -11.93 -1.28 12.66
CA ASP A 364 -12.23 -2.52 13.37
C ASP A 364 -13.09 -2.08 14.53
N ARG A 365 -14.38 -2.48 14.51
CA ARG A 365 -15.42 -2.13 15.50
C ARG A 365 -14.68 -1.85 16.77
N ARG A 366 -14.49 -0.56 17.14
CA ARG A 366 -13.58 -0.15 18.23
C ARG A 366 -13.36 -1.33 19.17
N VAL A 367 -12.31 -2.14 18.96
CA VAL A 367 -11.92 -3.13 19.97
C VAL A 367 -11.27 -2.20 20.95
N GLY A 368 -12.14 -1.57 21.74
CA GLY A 368 -11.81 -0.33 22.37
C GLY A 368 -10.60 -0.62 23.21
N ASN A 369 -9.65 0.29 23.18
CA ASN A 369 -8.85 0.61 24.35
C ASN A 369 -9.75 1.04 25.54
N GLN A 370 -11.02 0.63 25.58
CA GLN A 370 -11.99 0.90 26.60
C GLN A 370 -12.33 -0.44 27.22
N MET A 371 -12.14 -0.50 28.53
CA MET A 371 -12.43 -1.68 29.31
C MET A 371 -13.88 -2.13 29.11
N ASP A 372 -14.09 -3.36 28.68
CA ASP A 372 -15.41 -4.00 28.63
C ASP A 372 -15.79 -4.62 29.98
N ASP A 373 -17.07 -4.94 30.15
CA ASP A 373 -17.63 -5.50 31.40
C ASP A 373 -17.01 -6.86 31.78
N GLU A 374 -16.45 -7.58 30.81
CA GLU A 374 -15.77 -8.87 31.05
C GLU A 374 -14.38 -8.65 31.62
N THR A 375 -13.57 -7.83 30.95
CA THR A 375 -12.24 -7.40 31.39
C THR A 375 -12.32 -6.74 32.77
N ALA A 376 -13.32 -5.89 33.03
CA ALA A 376 -13.51 -5.26 34.34
C ALA A 376 -13.76 -6.28 35.46
N ARG A 377 -14.55 -7.33 35.21
CA ARG A 377 -14.79 -8.41 36.18
C ARG A 377 -13.52 -9.23 36.44
N HIS A 378 -12.77 -9.52 35.39
CA HIS A 378 -11.50 -10.23 35.49
C HIS A 378 -10.44 -9.43 36.25
N LEU A 379 -10.37 -8.12 36.00
CA LEU A 379 -9.48 -7.20 36.69
C LEU A 379 -9.79 -7.13 38.18
N GLU A 380 -11.07 -7.01 38.56
CA GLU A 380 -11.48 -7.00 39.96
C GLU A 380 -11.19 -8.35 40.65
N SER A 381 -11.42 -9.46 39.94
CA SER A 381 -11.06 -10.80 40.43
C SER A 381 -9.55 -10.93 40.64
N CYS A 382 -8.74 -10.41 39.72
CA CYS A 382 -7.28 -10.42 39.79
C CYS A 382 -6.81 -9.59 41.00
N ARG A 383 -7.30 -8.35 41.15
CA ARG A 383 -6.98 -7.46 42.28
C ARG A 383 -7.34 -8.09 43.64
N THR A 384 -8.45 -8.81 43.72
CA THR A 384 -8.91 -9.44 44.96
C THR A 384 -8.11 -10.70 45.30
N ALA A 385 -7.74 -11.49 44.30
CA ALA A 385 -7.05 -12.77 44.50
C ALA A 385 -5.53 -12.63 44.65
N LEU A 386 -4.92 -11.57 44.11
CA LEU A 386 -3.48 -11.33 44.21
C LEU A 386 -3.02 -11.09 45.65
N PRO A 387 -2.13 -11.92 46.22
CA PRO A 387 -1.64 -11.77 47.58
C PRO A 387 -0.79 -10.50 47.74
N GLU A 388 -0.86 -9.82 48.89
CA GLU A 388 -0.09 -8.58 49.12
C GLU A 388 1.42 -8.76 48.90
N THR A 389 1.93 -9.93 49.26
CA THR A 389 3.32 -10.35 49.13
C THR A 389 3.38 -11.81 48.70
N LEU A 390 4.48 -12.23 48.08
CA LEU A 390 4.75 -13.64 47.80
C LEU A 390 5.38 -14.40 48.99
N ASP A 391 5.56 -13.73 50.14
CA ASP A 391 6.07 -14.36 51.37
C ASP A 391 5.26 -15.61 51.76
N GLY A 392 5.92 -16.77 51.76
CA GLY A 392 5.30 -18.06 52.10
C GLY A 392 4.57 -18.74 50.94
N VAL A 393 4.59 -18.16 49.74
CA VAL A 393 4.21 -18.83 48.49
C VAL A 393 5.47 -19.49 47.93
N THR A 394 5.53 -20.83 47.94
CA THR A 394 6.66 -21.58 47.40
C THR A 394 6.40 -21.93 45.94
N ILE A 395 7.23 -21.39 45.04
CA ILE A 395 7.23 -21.76 43.62
C ILE A 395 8.63 -22.30 43.29
N GLU A 396 8.68 -23.55 42.85
CA GLU A 396 9.88 -24.21 42.35
C GLU A 396 9.61 -24.60 40.90
N PRO A 397 9.76 -23.67 39.95
CA PRO A 397 9.44 -23.93 38.54
C PRO A 397 10.63 -24.57 37.84
N VAL A 398 10.35 -25.53 36.96
CA VAL A 398 11.33 -26.09 36.02
C VAL A 398 10.99 -25.57 34.63
N PHE A 399 11.95 -24.95 33.97
CA PHE A 399 11.80 -24.46 32.60
C PHE A 399 12.81 -25.15 31.67
N GLY A 400 12.31 -25.64 30.54
CA GLY A 400 13.09 -26.25 29.48
C GLY A 400 12.27 -26.27 28.18
N PHE A 401 12.62 -26.98 27.12
CA PHE A 401 13.94 -27.54 26.85
C PHE A 401 14.71 -26.70 25.82
N ASP A 402 14.30 -25.46 25.59
CA ASP A 402 14.96 -24.59 24.62
C ASP A 402 16.25 -23.94 25.19
N GLY A 403 16.99 -23.26 24.33
CA GLY A 403 18.20 -22.54 24.73
C GLY A 403 18.70 -21.64 23.61
N PHE A 404 18.70 -20.33 23.87
CA PHE A 404 19.06 -19.32 22.88
C PHE A 404 20.07 -18.32 23.44
N VAL A 405 20.98 -17.87 22.57
CA VAL A 405 21.87 -16.74 22.82
C VAL A 405 21.62 -15.70 21.75
N ASP A 406 21.10 -14.55 22.15
CA ASP A 406 20.80 -13.45 21.25
C ASP A 406 21.97 -12.47 21.23
N ARG A 407 22.60 -12.34 20.06
CA ARG A 407 23.59 -11.31 19.74
C ARG A 407 22.84 -10.12 19.16
N VAL A 408 22.70 -9.06 19.95
CA VAL A 408 22.10 -7.81 19.47
C VAL A 408 23.12 -7.10 18.60
N ARG A 409 22.69 -6.67 17.42
CA ARG A 409 23.56 -6.10 16.41
C ARG A 409 23.01 -4.81 15.85
N GLU A 410 23.93 -3.92 15.51
CA GLU A 410 23.67 -2.75 14.69
C GLU A 410 24.31 -2.92 13.32
N MET A 411 23.55 -2.61 12.29
CA MET A 411 24.02 -2.65 10.91
C MET A 411 24.78 -1.36 10.60
N VAL A 412 25.99 -1.48 10.06
CA VAL A 412 26.82 -0.32 9.69
C VAL A 412 26.38 0.17 8.31
N ASP A 413 25.98 1.45 8.19
CA ASP A 413 25.79 2.09 6.89
C ASP A 413 27.17 2.42 6.30
N THR A 414 27.86 3.37 6.94
CA THR A 414 29.13 3.94 6.46
C THR A 414 30.12 4.04 7.60
N ARG A 415 31.29 3.42 7.44
CA ARG A 415 32.37 3.47 8.43
C ARG A 415 33.20 4.74 8.29
N GLN A 416 33.20 5.57 9.34
CA GLN A 416 33.94 6.84 9.41
C GLN A 416 35.31 6.71 10.09
N GLY A 417 35.53 5.63 10.85
CA GLY A 417 36.76 5.40 11.62
C GLY A 417 36.86 3.99 12.20
N SER A 418 37.79 3.75 13.13
CA SER A 418 37.94 2.45 13.81
C SER A 418 36.73 2.11 14.67
N ASP A 419 36.17 3.10 15.35
CA ASP A 419 35.10 2.95 16.35
C ASP A 419 33.93 3.92 16.10
N SER A 420 33.86 4.51 14.90
CA SER A 420 32.81 5.46 14.51
C SER A 420 32.21 5.10 13.17
N TYR A 421 30.89 5.03 13.11
CA TYR A 421 30.11 4.70 11.93
C TYR A 421 28.75 5.40 11.96
N ASP A 422 28.16 5.56 10.78
CA ASP A 422 26.75 5.88 10.63
C ASP A 422 25.97 4.55 10.64
N GLN A 423 24.89 4.48 11.42
CA GLN A 423 24.04 3.29 11.52
C GLN A 423 23.13 3.21 10.28
N LEU A 424 22.90 1.99 9.80
CA LEU A 424 21.83 1.68 8.87
C LEU A 424 20.60 1.28 9.69
N ASP A 425 19.68 2.21 9.89
CA ASP A 425 18.57 2.14 10.83
C ASP A 425 17.22 1.81 10.18
N GLU A 426 17.13 1.71 8.85
CA GLU A 426 15.94 1.26 8.12
C GLU A 426 16.18 -0.07 7.36
N LEU A 427 15.37 -1.08 7.67
CA LEU A 427 15.33 -2.41 7.05
C LEU A 427 15.00 -2.32 5.56
N GLN A 428 14.11 -1.40 5.16
CA GLN A 428 13.83 -1.16 3.74
C GLN A 428 15.11 -0.77 2.99
N THR A 429 15.93 0.12 3.57
CA THR A 429 17.20 0.55 2.96
C THR A 429 18.18 -0.61 2.85
N PHE A 430 18.23 -1.51 3.84
CA PHE A 430 18.99 -2.76 3.75
C PHE A 430 18.50 -3.66 2.61
N GLY A 431 17.18 -3.83 2.46
CA GLY A 431 16.54 -4.56 1.36
C GLY A 431 16.88 -4.00 -0.03
N ASP A 432 16.94 -2.68 -0.16
CA ASP A 432 17.34 -2.00 -1.40
C ASP A 432 18.82 -2.24 -1.74
N ARG A 433 19.71 -2.36 -0.75
CA ARG A 433 21.12 -2.70 -0.98
C ARG A 433 21.27 -4.14 -1.47
N LEU A 434 20.56 -5.09 -0.85
CA LEU A 434 20.53 -6.50 -1.28
C LEU A 434 20.04 -6.62 -2.73
N SER A 435 18.92 -5.96 -3.06
CA SER A 435 18.33 -5.96 -4.39
C SER A 435 19.29 -5.43 -5.47
N ARG A 436 20.00 -4.33 -5.17
CA ARG A 436 21.03 -3.77 -6.06
C ARG A 436 22.21 -4.72 -6.27
N SER A 437 22.65 -5.40 -5.23
CA SER A 437 23.75 -6.37 -5.31
C SER A 437 23.37 -7.56 -6.21
N ALA A 438 22.16 -8.09 -6.02
CA ALA A 438 21.62 -9.18 -6.82
C ALA A 438 21.43 -8.77 -8.29
N ALA A 439 20.88 -7.59 -8.55
CA ALA A 439 20.69 -7.07 -9.90
C ALA A 439 22.02 -6.84 -10.67
N SER A 440 23.12 -6.69 -9.94
CA SER A 440 24.45 -6.46 -10.51
C SER A 440 25.30 -7.74 -10.59
N ASP A 441 24.76 -8.91 -10.22
CA ASP A 441 25.50 -10.17 -10.08
C ASP A 441 26.77 -10.03 -9.21
N THR A 442 26.68 -9.23 -8.15
CA THR A 442 27.79 -8.96 -7.23
C THR A 442 27.56 -9.60 -5.86
N SER A 443 28.65 -9.90 -5.15
CA SER A 443 28.57 -10.33 -3.75
C SER A 443 28.11 -9.17 -2.86
N PHE A 444 27.03 -9.39 -2.10
CA PHE A 444 26.60 -8.44 -1.09
C PHE A 444 27.54 -8.53 0.12
N THR A 445 27.91 -7.39 0.68
CA THR A 445 28.69 -7.33 1.92
C THR A 445 28.20 -6.13 2.71
N ASN A 446 27.78 -6.37 3.94
CA ASN A 446 27.53 -5.32 4.91
C ASN A 446 28.23 -5.69 6.23
N GLU A 447 28.76 -4.69 6.90
CA GLU A 447 29.34 -4.85 8.22
C GLU A 447 28.24 -4.69 9.28
N TRP A 448 28.37 -5.41 10.39
CA TRP A 448 27.58 -5.19 11.60
C TRP A 448 28.49 -5.21 12.82
N ILE A 449 28.01 -4.62 13.92
CA ILE A 449 28.68 -4.64 15.21
C ILE A 449 27.74 -5.28 16.22
N GLN A 450 28.28 -6.11 17.12
CA GLN A 450 27.52 -6.64 18.25
C GLN A 450 27.54 -5.60 19.38
N THR A 451 26.38 -5.16 19.80
CA THR A 451 26.21 -4.16 20.87
C THR A 451 25.81 -4.79 22.19
N ASP A 452 25.18 -5.96 22.16
CA ASP A 452 24.76 -6.68 23.36
C ASP A 452 24.78 -8.21 23.14
N LEU A 453 24.78 -8.97 24.23
CA LEU A 453 24.74 -10.43 24.28
C LEU A 453 23.87 -10.87 25.45
N ARG A 454 22.80 -11.62 25.20
CA ARG A 454 21.85 -12.03 26.23
C ARG A 454 21.32 -13.45 26.03
N CYS A 455 20.90 -14.10 27.11
CA CYS A 455 20.16 -15.34 27.01
C CYS A 455 18.75 -15.06 26.50
N GLY A 456 18.36 -15.74 25.43
CA GLY A 456 17.03 -15.68 24.83
C GLY A 456 16.24 -16.96 25.09
N GLY A 457 15.05 -17.01 24.51
CA GLY A 457 14.22 -18.19 24.51
C GLY A 457 13.31 -18.31 25.72
N HIS A 458 12.29 -19.16 25.59
CA HIS A 458 11.23 -19.34 26.58
C HIS A 458 11.82 -19.61 27.97
N THR A 459 12.74 -20.57 28.06
CA THR A 459 13.39 -20.97 29.31
C THR A 459 14.09 -19.79 29.99
N SER A 460 14.85 -18.99 29.24
CA SER A 460 15.57 -17.84 29.81
C SER A 460 14.62 -16.70 30.20
N HIS A 461 13.61 -16.39 29.38
CA HIS A 461 12.67 -15.31 29.64
C HIS A 461 11.80 -15.57 30.88
N LEU A 462 11.24 -16.78 31.00
CA LEU A 462 10.48 -17.16 32.18
C LEU A 462 11.38 -17.21 33.42
N SER A 463 12.59 -17.77 33.31
CA SER A 463 13.51 -17.82 34.44
C SER A 463 13.88 -16.44 34.95
N ARG A 464 14.13 -15.48 34.04
CA ARG A 464 14.38 -14.07 34.38
C ARG A 464 13.20 -13.41 35.08
N ALA A 465 11.97 -13.66 34.61
CA ALA A 465 10.76 -13.13 35.25
C ALA A 465 10.57 -13.69 36.67
N PHE A 466 10.72 -15.00 36.86
CA PHE A 466 10.61 -15.63 38.18
C PHE A 466 11.75 -15.22 39.12
N GLY A 467 12.95 -14.97 38.61
CA GLY A 467 14.04 -14.37 39.38
C GLY A 467 13.71 -12.99 39.94
N ARG A 468 12.93 -12.18 39.22
CA ARG A 468 12.43 -10.86 39.69
C ARG A 468 11.34 -10.97 40.76
N PHE A 469 10.78 -12.16 40.94
CA PHE A 469 9.85 -12.50 42.02
C PHE A 469 10.55 -13.21 43.19
N ASP A 470 11.89 -13.19 43.21
CA ASP A 470 12.74 -13.83 44.23
C ASP A 470 12.62 -15.36 44.28
N TYR A 471 12.26 -16.00 43.16
CA TYR A 471 12.32 -17.45 42.98
C TYR A 471 13.61 -17.88 42.28
N ALA A 472 13.99 -19.15 42.47
CA ALA A 472 15.14 -19.77 41.83
C ALA A 472 14.67 -20.94 40.94
N PRO A 473 14.35 -20.70 39.66
CA PRO A 473 13.95 -21.74 38.72
C PRO A 473 15.06 -22.75 38.46
N THR A 474 14.68 -23.98 38.13
CA THR A 474 15.59 -24.98 37.55
C THR A 474 15.51 -24.92 36.03
N LEU A 475 16.66 -24.85 35.35
CA LEU A 475 16.74 -24.71 33.90
C LEU A 475 17.26 -26.00 33.28
N VAL A 476 16.58 -26.50 32.25
CA VAL A 476 17.03 -27.65 31.47
C VAL A 476 16.97 -27.30 29.99
N GLY A 477 18.10 -27.28 29.28
CA GLY A 477 18.07 -26.76 27.90
C GLY A 477 19.35 -26.98 27.09
N ALA A 478 19.40 -26.40 25.91
CA ALA A 478 20.60 -26.37 25.08
C ALA A 478 21.47 -25.16 25.47
N PHE A 479 22.33 -25.29 26.49
CA PHE A 479 23.12 -24.16 27.02
C PHE A 479 24.63 -24.27 26.75
N GLY A 480 25.06 -25.26 25.97
CA GLY A 480 26.45 -25.53 25.64
C GLY A 480 27.04 -26.71 26.43
N LYS A 481 28.16 -27.25 25.93
CA LYS A 481 28.95 -28.28 26.63
C LYS A 481 30.46 -27.98 26.52
N PRO A 482 31.09 -27.41 27.58
CA PRO A 482 30.48 -26.97 28.85
C PRO A 482 29.45 -25.85 28.65
N ILE A 483 28.61 -25.59 29.67
CA ILE A 483 27.64 -24.48 29.65
C ILE A 483 28.37 -23.19 29.29
N GLU A 484 27.83 -22.44 28.32
CA GLU A 484 28.42 -21.20 27.83
C GLU A 484 28.40 -20.12 28.92
N ASP A 485 29.42 -19.26 28.92
CA ASP A 485 29.62 -18.22 29.95
C ASP A 485 28.39 -17.31 30.11
N VAL A 486 27.68 -16.98 29.01
CA VAL A 486 26.49 -16.11 29.05
C VAL A 486 25.37 -16.67 29.94
N PHE A 487 25.15 -18.00 29.93
CA PHE A 487 24.15 -18.63 30.80
C PHE A 487 24.64 -18.72 32.24
N LEU A 488 25.94 -18.92 32.47
CA LEU A 488 26.51 -18.95 33.82
C LEU A 488 26.54 -17.56 34.47
N GLU A 489 26.77 -16.51 33.69
CA GLU A 489 26.73 -15.13 34.15
C GLU A 489 25.31 -14.72 34.55
N GLU A 490 24.29 -15.18 33.84
CA GLU A 490 22.90 -14.83 34.12
C GLU A 490 22.20 -15.76 35.12
N PHE A 491 22.40 -17.08 34.99
CA PHE A 491 21.67 -18.11 35.75
C PHE A 491 22.58 -18.99 36.61
N GLY A 492 23.84 -18.61 36.86
CA GLY A 492 24.79 -19.42 37.63
C GLY A 492 24.44 -19.62 39.11
N GLU A 493 23.46 -18.88 39.63
CA GLU A 493 22.89 -19.11 40.98
C GLU A 493 21.77 -20.15 40.99
N TYR A 494 21.31 -20.59 39.82
CA TYR A 494 20.26 -21.58 39.63
C TYR A 494 20.84 -22.96 39.29
N ASP A 495 20.00 -24.00 39.39
CA ASP A 495 20.34 -25.31 38.88
C ASP A 495 20.15 -25.34 37.37
N VAL A 496 21.26 -25.48 36.62
CA VAL A 496 21.27 -25.42 35.16
C VAL A 496 21.81 -26.73 34.58
N PHE A 497 20.98 -27.41 33.80
CA PHE A 497 21.30 -28.67 33.13
C PHE A 497 21.32 -28.48 31.61
N SER A 498 22.42 -28.86 30.96
CA SER A 498 22.59 -28.66 29.52
C SER A 498 22.70 -29.96 28.74
N TYR A 499 21.92 -30.10 27.67
CA TYR A 499 21.99 -31.25 26.77
C TYR A 499 22.69 -30.97 25.42
N GLY A 500 23.04 -29.73 25.08
CA GLY A 500 23.59 -29.42 23.75
C GLY A 500 23.93 -27.95 23.52
N ALA A 501 24.41 -27.62 22.34
CA ALA A 501 24.73 -26.25 21.92
C ALA A 501 23.48 -25.40 21.72
N PRO A 502 23.46 -24.14 22.21
CA PRO A 502 22.33 -23.23 22.07
C PRO A 502 22.09 -22.83 20.62
N THR A 503 20.86 -22.39 20.33
CA THR A 503 20.60 -21.59 19.14
C THR A 503 21.23 -20.21 19.31
N ILE A 504 21.97 -19.75 18.31
CA ILE A 504 22.50 -18.39 18.28
C ILE A 504 21.63 -17.54 17.36
N THR A 505 21.06 -16.46 17.88
CA THR A 505 20.30 -15.49 17.08
C THR A 505 21.10 -14.22 16.89
N ASP A 506 21.35 -13.84 15.65
CA ASP A 506 21.79 -12.49 15.30
C ASP A 506 20.55 -11.61 15.11
N ALA A 507 20.31 -10.73 16.09
CA ALA A 507 19.14 -9.86 16.14
C ALA A 507 19.54 -8.42 15.78
N VAL A 508 19.11 -7.94 14.62
CA VAL A 508 19.34 -6.57 14.15
C VAL A 508 18.05 -5.77 14.25
N GLU A 509 18.09 -4.66 14.98
CA GLU A 509 16.95 -3.75 15.13
C GLU A 509 17.05 -2.57 14.16
N PHE A 510 15.93 -2.30 13.48
CA PHE A 510 15.70 -1.15 12.60
C PHE A 510 14.46 -0.39 13.10
N ASN A 511 14.29 0.87 12.69
CA ASN A 511 13.12 1.69 13.05
C ASN A 511 11.82 1.16 12.41
N ASP A 512 11.92 0.58 11.21
CA ASP A 512 10.83 0.02 10.41
C ASP A 512 10.73 -1.52 10.47
N GLY A 513 11.53 -2.19 11.29
CA GLY A 513 11.49 -3.65 11.40
C GLY A 513 12.66 -4.30 12.15
N LYS A 514 12.75 -5.63 12.04
CA LYS A 514 13.83 -6.43 12.65
C LYS A 514 14.30 -7.51 11.68
N LEU A 515 15.60 -7.79 11.68
CA LEU A 515 16.19 -8.94 10.99
C LEU A 515 16.72 -9.93 12.03
N MET A 516 16.19 -11.14 12.01
CA MET A 516 16.58 -12.22 12.92
C MET A 516 17.18 -13.36 12.09
N LEU A 517 18.46 -13.67 12.30
CA LEU A 517 19.14 -14.79 11.64
C LEU A 517 19.58 -15.79 12.70
N GLN A 518 19.25 -17.07 12.51
CA GLN A 518 19.47 -18.10 13.51
C GLN A 518 20.44 -19.18 13.02
N GLU A 519 21.41 -19.51 13.87
CA GLU A 519 22.21 -20.73 13.81
C GLU A 519 21.68 -21.68 14.88
N THR A 520 20.95 -22.71 14.46
CA THR A 520 19.98 -23.45 15.30
C THR A 520 20.57 -24.36 16.39
N GLY A 521 21.89 -24.47 16.52
CA GLY A 521 22.53 -25.35 17.50
C GLY A 521 22.03 -26.80 17.42
N ASP A 522 21.87 -27.43 18.59
CA ASP A 522 21.41 -28.82 18.72
C ASP A 522 19.87 -28.94 18.90
N LEU A 523 19.15 -27.83 19.07
CA LEU A 523 17.70 -27.83 19.36
C LEU A 523 16.85 -28.58 18.31
N PRO A 524 17.09 -28.46 16.98
CA PRO A 524 16.34 -29.23 15.98
C PRO A 524 16.51 -30.74 16.08
N SER A 525 17.56 -31.21 16.74
CA SER A 525 17.82 -32.64 16.96
C SER A 525 17.34 -33.16 18.31
N LEU A 526 16.72 -32.30 19.13
CA LEU A 526 16.20 -32.68 20.44
C LEU A 526 15.11 -33.76 20.30
N ASP A 527 15.39 -34.91 20.89
CA ASP A 527 14.45 -36.00 21.13
C ASP A 527 14.64 -36.54 22.56
N TRP A 528 13.76 -37.46 22.97
CA TRP A 528 13.88 -38.06 24.32
C TRP A 528 15.18 -38.86 24.53
N ALA A 529 15.72 -39.46 23.47
CA ALA A 529 16.99 -40.20 23.57
C ALA A 529 18.16 -39.26 23.90
N THR A 530 18.13 -38.04 23.37
CA THR A 530 19.10 -36.98 23.63
C THR A 530 19.07 -36.56 25.10
N LEU A 531 17.90 -36.24 25.66
CA LEU A 531 17.78 -35.87 27.08
C LEU A 531 18.27 -36.99 28.01
N ARG A 532 17.88 -38.24 27.74
CA ARG A 532 18.36 -39.39 28.53
C ARG A 532 19.86 -39.66 28.38
N GLY A 533 20.42 -39.44 27.19
CA GLY A 533 21.82 -39.71 26.91
C GLY A 533 22.74 -38.66 27.54
N GLU A 534 22.32 -37.39 27.50
CA GLU A 534 23.17 -36.26 27.84
C GLU A 534 22.98 -35.75 29.26
N ILE A 535 21.75 -35.78 29.78
CA ILE A 535 21.44 -35.40 31.17
C ILE A 535 21.33 -36.66 32.03
N GLY A 536 20.55 -37.63 31.57
CA GLY A 536 20.30 -38.86 32.32
C GLY A 536 18.98 -38.82 33.07
N LEU A 537 18.29 -39.96 33.09
CA LEU A 537 16.92 -40.05 33.60
C LEU A 537 16.82 -39.77 35.12
N GLU A 538 17.77 -40.25 35.92
CA GLU A 538 17.79 -39.99 37.38
C GLU A 538 18.00 -38.50 37.68
N MET A 539 18.90 -37.83 36.96
CA MET A 539 19.16 -36.41 37.16
C MET A 539 18.00 -35.53 36.67
N LEU A 540 17.31 -35.95 35.59
CA LEU A 540 16.05 -35.31 35.17
C LEU A 540 14.94 -35.51 36.22
N ALA A 541 14.85 -36.69 36.84
CA ALA A 541 13.88 -36.93 37.89
C ALA A 541 14.17 -36.05 39.11
N ASP A 542 15.42 -36.00 39.58
CA ASP A 542 15.84 -35.14 40.69
C ASP A 542 15.58 -33.64 40.41
N ALA A 543 15.67 -33.21 39.14
CA ALA A 543 15.40 -31.83 38.75
C ALA A 543 13.91 -31.47 38.70
N VAL A 544 13.03 -32.45 38.44
CA VAL A 544 11.59 -32.25 38.25
C VAL A 544 10.76 -32.62 39.48
N ASP A 545 11.24 -33.54 40.31
CA ASP A 545 10.55 -33.98 41.51
C ASP A 545 10.43 -32.84 42.54
N GLY A 546 9.24 -32.63 43.09
CA GLY A 546 8.90 -31.52 43.98
C GLY A 546 8.66 -30.18 43.27
N SER A 547 8.85 -30.09 41.95
CA SER A 547 8.60 -28.86 41.20
C SER A 547 7.10 -28.54 41.13
N THR A 548 6.79 -27.25 41.06
CA THR A 548 5.39 -26.77 41.01
C THR A 548 4.82 -26.70 39.60
N VAL A 549 5.70 -26.58 38.60
CA VAL A 549 5.34 -26.49 37.18
C VAL A 549 6.51 -26.95 36.32
N LEU A 550 6.20 -27.70 35.26
CA LEU A 550 7.14 -27.98 34.17
C LEU A 550 6.75 -27.14 32.94
N GLY A 551 7.52 -26.09 32.65
CA GLY A 551 7.37 -25.27 31.45
C GLY A 551 8.26 -25.78 30.31
N ILE A 552 7.65 -25.98 29.14
CA ILE A 552 8.26 -26.54 27.94
C ILE A 552 8.16 -25.52 26.80
N GLY A 553 9.30 -25.00 26.36
CA GLY A 553 9.45 -23.98 25.34
C GLY A 553 9.78 -24.51 23.96
N TYR A 554 9.26 -23.78 22.97
CA TYR A 554 9.61 -23.74 21.57
C TYR A 554 9.58 -25.10 20.84
N TRP A 555 8.43 -25.76 20.92
CA TRP A 555 8.15 -26.98 20.14
C TRP A 555 8.51 -26.83 18.66
N ALA A 556 8.15 -25.73 18.00
CA ALA A 556 8.43 -25.52 16.58
C ALA A 556 9.92 -25.60 16.23
N SER A 557 10.81 -25.31 17.18
CA SER A 557 12.27 -25.40 17.01
C SER A 557 12.83 -26.80 17.26
N ALA A 558 12.05 -27.72 17.83
CA ALA A 558 12.41 -29.10 18.11
C ALA A 558 11.36 -30.08 17.51
N PRO A 559 11.48 -30.44 16.22
CA PRO A 559 10.47 -31.24 15.52
C PRO A 559 10.14 -32.60 16.16
N SER A 560 11.06 -33.15 16.95
CA SER A 560 10.89 -34.42 17.68
C SER A 560 10.39 -34.26 19.13
N MET A 561 9.87 -33.08 19.50
CA MET A 561 9.26 -32.82 20.81
C MET A 561 8.17 -33.84 21.22
N PRO A 562 7.36 -34.41 20.31
CA PRO A 562 6.40 -35.45 20.69
C PRO A 562 7.05 -36.65 21.39
N THR A 563 8.28 -37.01 21.00
CA THR A 563 9.04 -38.08 21.66
C THR A 563 9.43 -37.71 23.09
N VAL A 564 9.74 -36.43 23.34
CA VAL A 564 10.10 -35.90 24.67
C VAL A 564 8.89 -35.99 25.58
N TRP A 565 7.70 -35.58 25.13
CA TRP A 565 6.47 -35.71 25.92
C TRP A 565 6.11 -37.16 26.22
N ASP A 566 6.20 -38.06 25.24
CA ASP A 566 5.97 -39.49 25.46
C ASP A 566 6.98 -40.06 26.48
N GLY A 567 8.25 -39.68 26.39
CA GLY A 567 9.29 -40.09 27.33
C GLY A 567 9.11 -39.53 28.75
N ILE A 568 8.69 -38.26 28.87
CA ILE A 568 8.30 -37.65 30.13
C ILE A 568 7.20 -38.47 30.79
N ARG A 569 6.14 -38.80 30.05
CA ARG A 569 5.01 -39.58 30.55
C ARG A 569 5.40 -41.03 30.92
N GLU A 570 6.12 -41.71 30.03
CA GLU A 570 6.34 -43.16 30.13
C GLU A 570 7.54 -43.56 31.01
N GLU A 571 8.56 -42.71 31.08
CA GLU A 571 9.83 -43.02 31.76
C GLU A 571 10.14 -42.06 32.92
N LEU A 572 9.84 -40.76 32.81
CA LEU A 572 10.16 -39.78 33.86
C LEU A 572 9.10 -39.74 34.97
N TRP A 573 7.83 -39.52 34.61
CA TRP A 573 6.71 -39.37 35.55
C TRP A 573 6.60 -40.52 36.57
N PRO A 574 6.79 -41.79 36.18
CA PRO A 574 6.75 -42.92 37.13
C PRO A 574 7.87 -42.92 38.18
N LEU A 575 8.90 -42.08 38.03
CA LEU A 575 10.02 -41.96 38.97
C LEU A 575 9.83 -40.81 39.98
N LEU A 576 8.85 -39.94 39.76
CA LEU A 576 8.60 -38.78 40.61
C LEU A 576 7.76 -39.19 41.82
N ASP A 577 8.24 -38.85 43.02
CA ASP A 577 7.50 -39.03 44.27
C ASP A 577 6.46 -37.90 44.46
N ASP A 578 6.79 -36.69 44.00
CA ASP A 578 5.98 -35.46 44.05
C ASP A 578 6.03 -34.75 42.68
N PRO A 579 5.33 -35.28 41.65
CA PRO A 579 5.38 -34.71 40.30
C PRO A 579 4.75 -33.31 40.24
N PRO A 580 5.13 -32.46 39.28
CA PRO A 580 4.51 -31.16 39.11
C PRO A 580 3.03 -31.28 38.77
N ASP A 581 2.24 -30.45 39.44
CA ASP A 581 0.78 -30.43 39.30
C ASP A 581 0.31 -29.77 37.98
N ARG A 582 1.22 -29.16 37.21
CA ARG A 582 0.92 -28.39 36.00
C ARG A 582 2.04 -28.50 34.96
N ILE A 583 1.65 -28.50 33.69
CA ILE A 583 2.56 -28.43 32.55
C ILE A 583 2.19 -27.20 31.72
N PHE A 584 3.20 -26.42 31.33
CA PHE A 584 3.03 -25.27 30.44
C PHE A 584 3.78 -25.52 29.14
N VAL A 585 3.19 -25.20 28.00
CA VAL A 585 3.80 -25.39 26.68
C VAL A 585 3.70 -24.12 25.86
N ASP A 586 4.86 -23.62 25.43
CA ASP A 586 4.98 -22.58 24.40
C ASP A 586 5.42 -23.24 23.09
N PRO A 587 4.61 -23.15 22.01
CA PRO A 587 4.93 -23.83 20.77
C PRO A 587 5.90 -23.05 19.88
N ALA A 588 6.18 -21.77 20.15
CA ALA A 588 6.84 -20.84 19.22
C ALA A 588 6.15 -20.77 17.83
N ASP A 589 6.89 -20.35 16.81
CA ASP A 589 6.36 -20.11 15.46
C ASP A 589 6.06 -21.41 14.71
N VAL A 590 4.89 -22.01 14.98
CA VAL A 590 4.45 -23.26 14.37
C VAL A 590 4.23 -23.20 12.85
N ARG A 591 4.22 -22.00 12.25
CA ARG A 591 4.17 -21.84 10.78
C ARG A 591 5.44 -22.33 10.09
N GLN A 592 6.51 -22.55 10.87
CA GLN A 592 7.75 -23.15 10.40
C GLN A 592 7.73 -24.68 10.40
N LEU A 593 6.71 -25.30 11.02
CA LEU A 593 6.48 -26.74 10.95
C LEU A 593 5.57 -27.09 9.76
N SER A 594 5.74 -28.29 9.20
CA SER A 594 4.75 -28.83 8.29
C SER A 594 3.47 -29.20 9.05
N THR A 595 2.33 -29.14 8.38
CA THR A 595 1.04 -29.58 8.95
C THR A 595 1.10 -31.01 9.47
N ASP A 596 1.84 -31.90 8.80
CA ASP A 596 2.02 -33.30 9.23
C ASP A 596 2.74 -33.38 10.59
N LEU A 597 3.84 -32.65 10.77
CA LEU A 597 4.59 -32.65 12.04
C LEU A 597 3.77 -32.05 13.18
N LEU A 598 3.00 -31.01 12.91
CA LEU A 598 2.12 -30.39 13.90
C LEU A 598 1.01 -31.35 14.33
N ALA A 599 0.38 -32.03 13.36
CA ALA A 599 -0.66 -33.01 13.60
C ALA A 599 -0.15 -34.24 14.38
N GLU A 600 1.11 -34.64 14.19
CA GLU A 600 1.75 -35.72 14.95
C GLU A 600 1.92 -35.38 16.45
N GLY A 601 2.08 -34.09 16.78
CA GLY A 601 2.26 -33.67 18.18
C GLY A 601 0.98 -33.56 18.99
N ALA A 602 -0.18 -33.29 18.37
CA ALA A 602 -1.45 -33.14 19.08
C ALA A 602 -1.80 -34.38 19.94
N PRO A 603 -1.74 -35.64 19.44
CA PRO A 603 -1.98 -36.82 20.27
C PRO A 603 -0.97 -36.99 21.41
N ALA A 604 0.26 -36.51 21.26
CA ALA A 604 1.28 -36.60 22.30
C ALA A 604 1.03 -35.57 23.43
N LEU A 605 0.55 -34.37 23.09
CA LEU A 605 0.07 -33.39 24.08
C LEU A 605 -1.15 -33.89 24.84
N GLU A 606 -2.14 -34.47 24.14
CA GLU A 606 -3.32 -35.08 24.78
C GLU A 606 -2.90 -36.16 25.79
N ARG A 607 -1.94 -37.02 25.44
CA ARG A 607 -1.39 -38.03 26.38
C ARG A 607 -0.61 -37.41 27.53
N LEU A 608 0.06 -36.29 27.32
CA LEU A 608 0.80 -35.58 28.36
C LEU A 608 -0.16 -34.94 29.37
N ASP A 609 -1.33 -34.47 28.92
CA ASP A 609 -2.39 -33.92 29.77
C ASP A 609 -2.95 -34.94 30.78
N ASP A 610 -2.87 -36.25 30.47
CA ASP A 610 -3.19 -37.33 31.43
C ASP A 610 -2.27 -37.32 32.68
N CYS A 611 -1.06 -36.74 32.58
CA CYS A 611 -0.09 -36.68 33.68
C CYS A 611 -0.38 -35.52 34.63
N ALA A 612 -0.59 -34.34 34.06
CA ALA A 612 -0.96 -33.11 34.76
C ALA A 612 -1.62 -32.14 33.75
N PRO A 613 -2.54 -31.27 34.19
CA PRO A 613 -3.16 -30.26 33.33
C PRO A 613 -2.16 -29.47 32.48
N VAL A 614 -2.28 -29.60 31.16
CA VAL A 614 -1.47 -28.87 30.18
C VAL A 614 -2.14 -27.55 29.82
N THR A 615 -1.36 -26.48 29.89
CA THR A 615 -1.71 -25.18 29.30
C THR A 615 -0.81 -24.93 28.09
N VAL A 616 -1.41 -24.77 26.90
CA VAL A 616 -0.71 -24.28 25.72
C VAL A 616 -1.00 -22.79 25.57
N SER A 617 0.04 -21.97 25.35
CA SER A 617 -0.11 -20.53 25.10
C SER A 617 0.54 -20.15 23.78
N ALA A 618 -0.19 -19.46 22.91
CA ALA A 618 0.26 -19.12 21.58
C ALA A 618 -0.26 -17.74 21.14
N ASN A 619 0.43 -17.10 20.20
CA ASN A 619 -0.08 -15.85 19.64
C ASN A 619 -1.26 -16.09 18.69
N ARG A 620 -1.96 -15.03 18.27
CA ARG A 620 -3.14 -15.13 17.38
C ARG A 620 -2.88 -15.91 16.09
N GLY A 621 -1.70 -15.77 15.49
CA GLY A 621 -1.36 -16.47 14.25
C GLY A 621 -1.19 -17.96 14.48
N GLU A 622 -0.41 -18.34 15.50
CA GLU A 622 -0.19 -19.74 15.91
C GLU A 622 -1.48 -20.41 16.39
N THR A 623 -2.32 -19.68 17.13
CA THR A 623 -3.64 -20.13 17.58
C THR A 623 -4.53 -20.54 16.40
N GLY A 624 -4.52 -19.76 15.31
CA GLY A 624 -5.23 -20.09 14.08
C GLY A 624 -4.74 -21.40 13.45
N VAL A 625 -3.42 -21.60 13.39
CA VAL A 625 -2.83 -22.84 12.84
C VAL A 625 -3.31 -24.08 13.62
N PHE A 626 -3.40 -24.00 14.95
CA PHE A 626 -3.92 -25.10 15.77
C PHE A 626 -5.43 -25.32 15.58
N ALA A 627 -6.23 -24.25 15.54
CA ALA A 627 -7.67 -24.35 15.31
C ALA A 627 -8.00 -25.03 13.97
N ASP A 628 -7.16 -24.82 12.96
CA ASP A 628 -7.32 -25.39 11.62
C ASP A 628 -6.97 -26.90 11.56
N LEU A 629 -6.30 -27.45 12.58
CA LEU A 629 -6.11 -28.92 12.70
C LEU A 629 -7.44 -29.64 12.95
N GLY A 630 -8.35 -29.02 13.71
CA GLY A 630 -9.63 -29.62 14.12
C GLY A 630 -10.81 -29.28 13.21
N SER A 631 -10.72 -28.18 12.44
CA SER A 631 -11.84 -27.67 11.63
C SER A 631 -11.34 -26.93 10.39
N SER A 632 -11.93 -27.21 9.22
CA SER A 632 -11.48 -26.65 7.92
C SER A 632 -12.06 -25.26 7.60
N THR A 633 -12.58 -24.53 8.58
CA THR A 633 -13.29 -23.26 8.34
C THR A 633 -12.33 -22.07 8.48
N GLY A 634 -11.69 -21.70 7.37
CA GLY A 634 -10.78 -20.55 7.30
C GLY A 634 -11.47 -19.17 7.32
N ASP A 635 -12.60 -19.01 8.02
CA ASP A 635 -13.20 -17.69 8.27
C ASP A 635 -12.46 -16.98 9.43
N GLU A 636 -12.40 -15.64 9.39
CA GLU A 636 -12.04 -14.84 10.56
C GLU A 636 -13.01 -15.14 11.71
N ARG A 637 -12.51 -15.90 12.68
CA ARG A 637 -13.21 -16.23 13.93
C ARG A 637 -12.81 -15.25 15.03
N PRO A 638 -13.75 -14.85 15.90
CA PRO A 638 -13.41 -14.23 17.18
C PRO A 638 -12.33 -15.07 17.89
N LEU A 639 -11.38 -14.41 18.57
CA LEU A 639 -10.29 -15.12 19.26
C LEU A 639 -10.80 -16.17 20.24
N VAL A 640 -11.95 -15.90 20.88
CA VAL A 640 -12.69 -16.81 21.78
C VAL A 640 -13.01 -18.14 21.08
N ASP A 641 -13.57 -18.10 19.88
CA ASP A 641 -13.93 -19.30 19.12
C ASP A 641 -12.65 -20.02 18.65
N THR A 642 -11.61 -19.27 18.27
CA THR A 642 -10.34 -19.85 17.81
C THR A 642 -9.60 -20.60 18.93
N VAL A 643 -9.62 -20.09 20.18
CA VAL A 643 -8.99 -20.79 21.30
C VAL A 643 -9.76 -22.04 21.72
N GLU A 644 -11.09 -22.07 21.54
CA GLU A 644 -11.91 -23.27 21.73
C GLU A 644 -11.52 -24.36 20.72
N ASP A 645 -11.50 -24.01 19.44
CA ASP A 645 -11.13 -24.93 18.36
C ASP A 645 -9.69 -25.45 18.51
N ALA A 646 -8.75 -24.58 18.89
CA ALA A 646 -7.36 -24.96 19.11
C ALA A 646 -7.20 -25.90 20.32
N ARG A 647 -7.91 -25.64 21.43
CA ARG A 647 -7.93 -26.51 22.60
C ARG A 647 -8.45 -27.90 22.25
N ASP A 648 -9.58 -27.96 21.54
CA ASP A 648 -10.23 -29.21 21.15
C ASP A 648 -9.37 -30.00 20.16
N ALA A 649 -8.68 -29.32 19.24
CA ALA A 649 -7.76 -29.95 18.29
C ALA A 649 -6.53 -30.57 18.96
N LEU A 650 -5.99 -29.93 20.00
CA LEU A 650 -4.84 -30.42 20.75
C LEU A 650 -5.18 -31.40 21.88
N GLY A 651 -6.44 -31.43 22.33
CA GLY A 651 -6.87 -32.29 23.44
C GLY A 651 -6.26 -31.90 24.79
N VAL A 652 -6.01 -30.61 25.02
CA VAL A 652 -5.34 -30.11 26.25
C VAL A 652 -6.33 -29.50 27.24
N THR A 653 -5.96 -29.46 28.53
CA THR A 653 -6.81 -28.89 29.58
C THR A 653 -7.11 -27.42 29.33
N ARG A 654 -6.10 -26.61 28.96
CA ARG A 654 -6.24 -25.17 28.66
C ARG A 654 -5.50 -24.78 27.39
N PHE A 655 -6.11 -23.89 26.60
CA PHE A 655 -5.45 -23.19 25.50
C PHE A 655 -5.62 -21.68 25.69
N VAL A 656 -4.53 -20.92 25.55
CA VAL A 656 -4.50 -19.47 25.65
C VAL A 656 -4.03 -18.87 24.32
N GLY A 657 -4.83 -17.98 23.77
CA GLY A 657 -4.48 -17.15 22.62
C GLY A 657 -4.20 -15.72 23.05
N HIS A 658 -3.06 -15.15 22.66
CA HIS A 658 -2.72 -13.77 22.99
C HIS A 658 -2.36 -12.92 21.77
N SER A 659 -2.63 -11.61 21.87
CA SER A 659 -2.32 -10.63 20.83
C SER A 659 -2.08 -9.25 21.46
N PRO A 660 -1.58 -8.25 20.71
CA PRO A 660 -1.39 -6.90 21.23
C PRO A 660 -2.67 -6.18 21.67
N THR A 661 -3.86 -6.68 21.29
CA THR A 661 -5.15 -6.01 21.52
C THR A 661 -6.07 -6.77 22.47
N GLU A 662 -5.96 -8.09 22.50
CA GLU A 662 -6.82 -8.97 23.30
C GLU A 662 -6.12 -10.31 23.58
N SER A 663 -6.52 -10.95 24.67
CA SER A 663 -6.13 -12.31 25.04
C SER A 663 -7.39 -13.11 25.37
N ALA A 664 -7.41 -14.39 25.05
CA ALA A 664 -8.51 -15.30 25.41
C ALA A 664 -7.95 -16.64 25.91
N VAL A 665 -8.70 -17.30 26.79
CA VAL A 665 -8.38 -18.63 27.31
C VAL A 665 -9.62 -19.50 27.23
N CYS A 666 -9.47 -20.71 26.71
CA CYS A 666 -10.45 -21.78 26.85
C CYS A 666 -9.92 -22.78 27.88
N GLY A 667 -10.67 -23.01 28.95
CA GLY A 667 -10.32 -23.93 30.03
C GLY A 667 -11.52 -24.74 30.53
N PRO A 668 -11.37 -25.50 31.64
CA PRO A 668 -12.43 -26.33 32.19
C PRO A 668 -13.70 -25.58 32.59
N ASP A 669 -13.55 -24.30 32.98
CA ASP A 669 -14.64 -23.46 33.47
C ASP A 669 -15.33 -22.64 32.36
N GLY A 670 -14.88 -22.80 31.12
CA GLY A 670 -15.38 -22.09 29.94
C GLY A 670 -14.31 -21.25 29.25
N THR A 671 -14.77 -20.36 28.39
CA THR A 671 -13.91 -19.47 27.60
C THR A 671 -14.06 -18.04 28.06
N PHE A 672 -12.94 -17.36 28.29
CA PHE A 672 -12.87 -16.00 28.83
C PHE A 672 -11.99 -15.12 27.96
N ARG A 673 -12.29 -13.83 27.93
CA ARG A 673 -11.54 -12.82 27.15
C ARG A 673 -11.15 -11.62 28.01
N SER A 674 -9.99 -11.06 27.73
CA SER A 674 -9.51 -9.80 28.34
C SER A 674 -8.91 -8.88 27.28
N VAL A 675 -9.21 -7.58 27.36
CA VAL A 675 -8.59 -6.54 26.53
C VAL A 675 -7.17 -6.23 27.02
N VAL A 676 -6.24 -5.99 26.10
CA VAL A 676 -4.81 -5.73 26.39
C VAL A 676 -4.52 -4.23 26.36
N PRO A 677 -3.86 -3.65 27.38
CA PRO A 677 -3.46 -2.24 27.38
C PRO A 677 -2.41 -1.89 26.32
N ARG A 678 -2.79 -1.07 25.33
CA ARG A 678 -1.93 -0.65 24.20
C ARG A 678 -0.65 0.07 24.66
N VAL A 679 0.43 -0.15 23.91
CA VAL A 679 1.68 0.61 24.04
C VAL A 679 1.95 1.32 22.72
N ASP A 680 1.91 2.66 22.73
CA ASP A 680 2.13 3.44 21.51
C ASP A 680 3.62 3.52 21.13
N ASP A 681 4.50 3.56 22.13
CA ASP A 681 5.96 3.63 21.97
C ASP A 681 6.62 2.51 22.81
N PRO A 682 6.66 1.27 22.30
CA PRO A 682 7.22 0.14 23.02
C PRO A 682 8.75 0.19 23.04
N GLU A 683 9.34 -0.01 24.22
CA GLU A 683 10.80 -0.13 24.35
C GLU A 683 11.30 -1.46 23.76
N LEU A 684 10.55 -2.55 24.00
CA LEU A 684 10.90 -3.87 23.47
C LEU A 684 9.65 -4.72 23.24
N THR A 685 9.45 -5.19 22.01
CA THR A 685 8.30 -6.06 21.66
C THR A 685 8.68 -7.53 21.53
N THR A 686 9.95 -7.83 21.26
CA THR A 686 10.47 -9.19 21.16
C THR A 686 10.32 -9.88 22.52
N SER A 687 9.82 -11.12 22.56
CA SER A 687 9.53 -11.90 23.78
C SER A 687 8.37 -11.41 24.66
N ALA A 688 7.51 -10.49 24.17
CA ALA A 688 6.31 -10.09 24.92
C ALA A 688 5.38 -11.28 25.25
N GLY A 689 5.32 -12.28 24.35
CA GLY A 689 4.59 -13.54 24.58
C GLY A 689 5.17 -14.36 25.74
N ASP A 690 6.49 -14.51 25.83
CA ASP A 690 7.14 -15.21 26.95
C ASP A 690 6.86 -14.53 28.30
N HIS A 691 6.80 -13.20 28.33
CA HIS A 691 6.44 -12.44 29.52
C HIS A 691 4.95 -12.58 29.87
N PHE A 692 4.07 -12.63 28.88
CA PHE A 692 2.67 -13.00 29.10
C PHE A 692 2.57 -14.41 29.73
N ASN A 693 3.36 -15.36 29.21
CA ASN A 693 3.43 -16.74 29.70
C ASN A 693 3.93 -16.82 31.15
N ALA A 694 4.97 -16.06 31.53
CA ALA A 694 5.41 -15.97 32.92
C ALA A 694 4.28 -15.50 33.87
N GLY A 695 3.47 -14.54 33.43
CA GLY A 695 2.33 -14.04 34.20
C GLY A 695 1.21 -15.06 34.32
N LEU A 696 0.95 -15.85 33.26
CA LEU A 696 0.02 -16.97 33.31
C LEU A 696 0.48 -18.05 34.29
N VAL A 697 1.75 -18.46 34.23
CA VAL A 697 2.31 -19.49 35.14
C VAL A 697 2.19 -19.04 36.59
N LEU A 698 2.53 -17.79 36.89
CA LEU A 698 2.36 -17.22 38.23
C LEU A 698 0.88 -17.21 38.66
N ALA A 699 -0.03 -16.77 37.79
CA ALA A 699 -1.46 -16.72 38.10
C ALA A 699 -2.04 -18.10 38.39
N GLN A 700 -1.66 -19.10 37.59
CA GLN A 700 -2.09 -20.48 37.77
C GLN A 700 -1.55 -21.09 39.06
N HIS A 701 -0.30 -20.81 39.42
CA HIS A 701 0.25 -21.25 40.71
C HIS A 701 -0.49 -20.62 41.90
N LEU A 702 -0.88 -19.34 41.77
CA LEU A 702 -1.67 -18.62 42.77
C LEU A 702 -3.17 -19.00 42.76
N ASP A 703 -3.57 -20.01 41.97
CA ASP A 703 -4.96 -20.47 41.79
C ASP A 703 -5.94 -19.35 41.38
N LEU A 704 -5.46 -18.39 40.60
CA LEU A 704 -6.33 -17.40 39.97
C LEU A 704 -7.22 -18.08 38.92
N GLY A 705 -8.47 -17.65 38.84
CA GLY A 705 -9.38 -18.09 37.78
C GLY A 705 -8.89 -17.62 36.41
N ASP A 706 -9.22 -18.38 35.36
CA ASP A 706 -8.68 -18.22 34.00
C ASP A 706 -8.72 -16.77 33.47
N GLY A 707 -9.83 -16.04 33.66
CA GLY A 707 -9.91 -14.64 33.26
C GLY A 707 -9.00 -13.70 34.06
N ALA A 708 -8.81 -13.93 35.37
CA ALA A 708 -7.84 -13.16 36.17
C ALA A 708 -6.38 -13.48 35.77
N SER A 709 -6.13 -14.71 35.32
CA SER A 709 -4.83 -15.11 34.76
C SER A 709 -4.50 -14.36 33.48
N LEU A 710 -5.48 -14.14 32.59
CA LEU A 710 -5.29 -13.29 31.40
C LEU A 710 -4.84 -11.87 31.78
N VAL A 711 -5.48 -11.26 32.80
CA VAL A 711 -5.12 -9.92 33.28
C VAL A 711 -3.70 -9.89 33.82
N LEU A 712 -3.28 -10.90 34.59
CA LEU A 712 -1.92 -10.94 35.14
C LEU A 712 -0.86 -11.14 34.04
N GLY A 713 -1.14 -12.02 33.07
CA GLY A 713 -0.31 -12.19 31.87
C GLY A 713 -0.16 -10.89 31.09
N ASN A 714 -1.28 -10.21 30.81
CA ASN A 714 -1.30 -8.93 30.11
C ASN A 714 -0.54 -7.85 30.88
N ALA A 715 -0.62 -7.85 32.21
CA ALA A 715 0.09 -6.89 33.04
C ALA A 715 1.61 -7.09 33.01
N LEU A 716 2.08 -8.33 33.07
CA LEU A 716 3.51 -8.64 33.01
C LEU A 716 4.08 -8.30 31.64
N ALA A 717 3.45 -8.77 30.56
CA ALA A 717 3.82 -8.41 29.20
C ALA A 717 3.76 -6.90 28.95
N GLY A 718 2.70 -6.25 29.42
CA GLY A 718 2.51 -4.80 29.30
C GLY A 718 3.57 -3.98 30.03
N HIS A 719 4.06 -4.45 31.18
CA HIS A 719 5.20 -3.83 31.86
C HIS A 719 6.48 -4.03 31.06
N PHE A 720 6.78 -5.27 30.65
CA PHE A 720 7.98 -5.58 29.88
C PHE A 720 8.07 -4.75 28.59
N VAL A 721 6.97 -4.66 27.83
CA VAL A 721 6.94 -3.89 26.58
C VAL A 721 7.23 -2.40 26.78
N ARG A 722 6.89 -1.85 27.95
CA ARG A 722 7.11 -0.43 28.30
C ARG A 722 8.48 -0.14 28.92
N HIS A 723 9.21 -1.17 29.34
CA HIS A 723 10.40 -1.00 30.19
C HIS A 723 11.61 -1.85 29.77
N GLY A 724 11.47 -2.74 28.78
CA GLY A 724 12.53 -3.65 28.34
C GLY A 724 12.93 -4.74 29.34
N GLU A 725 12.35 -4.75 30.55
CA GLU A 725 12.66 -5.70 31.62
C GLU A 725 11.41 -6.23 32.36
N PRO A 726 11.44 -7.48 32.87
CA PRO A 726 10.35 -8.01 33.67
C PRO A 726 10.16 -7.24 34.99
N PRO A 727 8.89 -7.03 35.42
CA PRO A 727 8.59 -6.33 36.67
C PRO A 727 9.01 -7.15 37.90
N THR A 728 9.35 -6.44 38.98
CA THR A 728 9.24 -7.00 40.34
C THR A 728 7.78 -7.27 40.70
N TYR A 729 7.53 -8.06 41.75
CA TYR A 729 6.15 -8.36 42.16
C TYR A 729 5.34 -7.10 42.52
N ASP A 730 5.95 -6.11 43.18
CA ASP A 730 5.32 -4.83 43.50
C ASP A 730 4.97 -4.01 42.25
N GLN A 731 5.86 -4.00 41.25
CA GLN A 731 5.60 -3.35 39.96
C GLN A 731 4.46 -4.04 39.22
N LEU A 732 4.39 -5.37 39.26
CA LEU A 732 3.29 -6.14 38.65
C LEU A 732 1.95 -5.81 39.32
N ARG A 733 1.88 -5.80 40.66
CA ARG A 733 0.69 -5.36 41.41
C ARG A 733 0.29 -3.92 41.11
N THR A 734 1.28 -3.03 40.97
CA THR A 734 1.05 -1.64 40.58
C THR A 734 0.44 -1.57 39.19
N PHE A 735 0.97 -2.33 38.23
CA PHE A 735 0.42 -2.40 36.88
C PHE A 735 -1.03 -2.90 36.88
N VAL A 736 -1.35 -3.97 37.62
CA VAL A 736 -2.73 -4.47 37.76
C VAL A 736 -3.64 -3.41 38.40
N SER A 737 -3.12 -2.60 39.33
CA SER A 737 -3.88 -1.48 39.91
C SER A 737 -4.15 -0.38 38.88
N GLU A 738 -3.16 -0.08 38.03
CA GLU A 738 -3.22 0.94 36.98
C GLU A 738 -3.84 0.45 35.65
N TYR A 739 -4.24 -0.82 35.54
CA TYR A 739 -4.64 -1.46 34.28
C TYR A 739 -5.66 -0.64 33.47
N GLU A 740 -6.66 -0.06 34.14
CA GLU A 740 -7.69 0.80 33.53
C GLU A 740 -7.08 2.07 32.90
N THR A 741 -6.16 2.72 33.61
CA THR A 741 -5.49 3.94 33.13
C THR A 741 -4.47 3.69 32.03
N LYS A 742 -4.08 2.42 31.82
CA LYS A 742 -3.21 2.02 30.70
C LYS A 742 -4.03 1.62 29.45
N LEU A 743 -5.34 1.46 29.58
CA LEU A 743 -6.26 1.25 28.47
C LEU A 743 -6.65 2.59 27.83
N ASP A 744 -6.86 3.64 28.63
CA ASP A 744 -7.07 5.02 28.13
C ASP A 744 -5.82 5.58 27.44
#